data_AF-A0A1Y0FYL0-F1
#
_entry.id   AF-A0A1Y0FYL0-F1
#
_cell.length_a   1.000
_cell.length_b   1.000
_cell.length_c   1.000
_cell.angle_alpha   90.00
_cell.angle_beta   90.00
_cell.angle_gamma   90.00
#
_symmetry.space_group_name_H-M   'P 1'
#
loop_
_entity.id
_entity.type
_entity.pdbx_description
1 polymer ?
#
loop_
_entity_poly.entity_id
_entity_poly.type
_entity_poly.pdbx_seq_one_letter_code
_entity_poly.pdbx_strand_id
1 'polypeptide(L)'
;MNNNLTDKKQIHQRAKALPVSASILPTFTRMMAAIVFLFAVIAHADNPLVSHVYTADPAARVFNDRVYVVVTHDQDNQADYGGLIDYYLFSSDDMVNWQDHGIIWNSRNDTSWANLAYAPDFIERNGRYYLYFPDGAGSIGVAVADRPEGPYTDPLGRPLVSRSTPNANVTWLFDPGVFIDDNGQAYLYFGGGGPGNARVIRLNDDMISTSGSAITLDVPNFFEALYMHKRNGTYYLSYSTDTAGGLTIDYMTSNNPTSGFTRRGTVLGQPWENNSNNNHQSIIQYKDQWYIFYHNRAVANEVGHSTFSRSINVDRLYYNADGTMQRVNAGPVGVPQLKNVNAFNINQAEMFDNENGIETERASEGTMNLMMGSGDWVKIADVDFGAGATGMNARVAAAINSGLEIRLDSINNAPIATLQVQNTGGWQTWQTQSVSFSRVTGVHDVYLRSTAGHNLNWYQFTGTTGGSGQLMVELESLSNQSSFSPFLVQSDSAASGGQYIEWPNNNNQLLGTPADNESGQIQIAFSLSQSASVQFQMRAAMLNADDDSFYYKLDNGAWTTQNNTATSGWQNVSVANFENLAAGNHVLRILRREDGTRLDAVTLTASAGTISASTNTSSSASSVSSSPSSSAVSSSVASSVASSTPTGGNVSGSIQITNDWGGGYCASLTVTNSSGSAVTWNLGITVEGTVSSLWNGEWSQSGSTLNVSGVAWNSTLQPGQSDSSIGFCANRGSTPPVSSSSVASSTPSSSAPSSSTPSSSVSSSSGYEVPENNFAQNGGVESGFSNWGSTAGTASRNTSQRRSGSASAYISGRTAAWNGLTFNVGALTTGNEYDVAVWVRLAAGSPDSVVMLTAKRQDDADTSTYNEYSQVAMATASASQWTLLQGYYTQSGTPFQHFIIESENETISFYADDFSIGGEVEQGGGDHEFFVGNITTSGNVRSDFIQYWDQITPENEGKWGSIEGTRDVYNWAPLDRIYNYARANNIPVKAHTFVWGNQSPNWLNNLSGPEVAAEIEEWIRDYCARYPDTAMIDVVNEATPGHAPATYAQRAYGNDWIIRVFQIARQYCPNSILILNDYNVLSWNTNEFIAMARPAVQAGVVDALGLQAHGLEDWSFNDVSSKLNQVAALGLPIYISEYDVARTNDQQQLQIMQTQFPLFYNHPSVEGITLWGYVVGRTWVNGSGLIQENGTPRPAMTWLMNYLNR
;
A
#
# COMPACT_ATOMS: atom_id res chain seq x y z
N MET A 1 -12.74 38.93 27.15
CA MET A 1 -12.17 37.94 26.21
C MET A 1 -11.28 37.09 27.08
N ASN A 2 -11.55 35.79 27.16
CA ASN A 2 -11.15 35.01 28.32
C ASN A 2 -9.75 34.41 28.12
N ASN A 3 -8.96 34.36 29.20
CA ASN A 3 -7.55 33.96 29.14
C ASN A 3 -7.32 32.46 29.45
N ASN A 4 -8.37 31.68 29.71
CA ASN A 4 -8.26 30.24 29.96
C ASN A 4 -8.27 29.45 28.65
N LEU A 5 -7.30 28.55 28.48
CA LEU A 5 -7.37 27.47 27.48
C LEU A 5 -8.64 26.62 27.67
N THR A 6 -9.10 26.45 28.92
CA THR A 6 -10.32 25.72 29.30
C THR A 6 -11.63 26.33 28.79
N ASP A 7 -11.62 27.58 28.33
CA ASP A 7 -12.79 28.22 27.66
C ASP A 7 -12.72 28.07 26.13
N LYS A 8 -11.59 27.58 25.60
CA LYS A 8 -11.36 27.28 24.18
C LYS A 8 -11.54 25.78 23.90
N LYS A 9 -10.89 24.94 24.72
CA LYS A 9 -10.84 23.50 24.54
C LYS A 9 -12.16 22.80 24.86
N GLN A 10 -12.57 21.86 24.01
CA GLN A 10 -13.48 20.77 24.39
C GLN A 10 -12.62 19.57 24.78
N ILE A 11 -12.01 19.62 25.99
CA ILE A 11 -11.05 18.60 26.46
C ILE A 11 -11.72 17.22 26.59
N HIS A 12 -11.67 16.45 25.52
CA HIS A 12 -11.90 15.01 25.55
C HIS A 12 -10.55 14.33 25.78
N GLN A 13 -10.43 13.54 26.85
CA GLN A 13 -9.30 12.63 27.00
C GLN A 13 -9.57 11.41 26.10
N ARG A 14 -9.12 11.54 24.85
CA ARG A 14 -8.99 10.47 23.85
C ARG A 14 -7.52 10.05 23.79
N ALA A 15 -7.30 8.78 23.47
CA ALA A 15 -6.02 8.20 23.10
C ALA A 15 -6.28 7.17 21.98
N LYS A 16 -5.23 6.59 21.38
CA LYS A 16 -5.41 5.36 20.58
C LYS A 16 -5.85 4.22 21.49
N ALA A 17 -6.85 3.45 21.05
CA ALA A 17 -7.51 2.43 21.86
C ALA A 17 -6.51 1.36 22.33
N LEU A 18 -6.22 1.36 23.64
CA LEU A 18 -5.33 0.37 24.25
C LEU A 18 -6.04 -0.99 24.32
N PRO A 19 -5.36 -2.12 24.00
CA PRO A 19 -5.95 -3.45 24.11
C PRO A 19 -6.43 -3.69 25.56
N VAL A 20 -7.72 -4.01 25.69
CA VAL A 20 -8.48 -3.93 26.95
C VAL A 20 -7.82 -4.74 28.06
N SER A 21 -7.11 -4.04 28.94
CA SER A 21 -6.31 -4.64 30.00
C SER A 21 -7.20 -5.15 31.13
N ALA A 22 -7.07 -6.44 31.46
CA ALA A 22 -7.87 -7.10 32.49
C ALA A 22 -7.76 -6.40 33.85
N SER A 23 -8.89 -6.16 34.51
CA SER A 23 -8.99 -5.32 35.70
C SER A 23 -8.48 -6.01 36.97
N ILE A 24 -7.32 -5.55 37.46
CA ILE A 24 -6.64 -6.09 38.66
C ILE A 24 -7.19 -5.44 39.95
N LEU A 25 -7.71 -6.24 40.88
CA LEU A 25 -7.95 -5.81 42.27
C LEU A 25 -6.65 -5.87 43.10
N PRO A 26 -6.38 -4.89 44.01
CA PRO A 26 -5.08 -4.79 44.67
C PRO A 26 -5.01 -5.39 46.09
N THR A 27 -4.02 -6.25 46.36
CA THR A 27 -3.58 -6.55 47.75
C THR A 27 -2.11 -7.00 47.90
N PHE A 28 -1.24 -6.11 48.42
CA PHE A 28 -0.17 -6.37 49.41
C PHE A 28 0.62 -7.71 49.34
N THR A 29 1.93 -7.76 49.06
CA THR A 29 3.03 -7.27 49.95
C THR A 29 4.44 -7.44 49.32
N ARG A 30 5.38 -6.58 49.72
CA ARG A 30 6.81 -6.49 49.29
C ARG A 30 7.68 -7.74 49.52
N MET A 31 8.67 -7.96 48.64
CA MET A 31 10.09 -8.06 49.02
C MET A 31 11.01 -7.60 47.88
N MET A 32 12.24 -7.14 48.17
CA MET A 32 13.20 -6.61 47.19
C MET A 32 14.34 -7.60 46.87
N ALA A 33 14.66 -7.73 45.58
CA ALA A 33 16.00 -8.05 45.09
C ALA A 33 16.17 -7.37 43.72
N ALA A 34 17.28 -6.69 43.46
CA ALA A 34 17.51 -5.95 42.21
C ALA A 34 18.45 -6.71 41.28
N ILE A 35 17.98 -7.01 40.07
CA ILE A 35 18.77 -7.41 38.90
C ILE A 35 18.38 -6.47 37.76
N VAL A 36 19.30 -6.25 36.82
CA VAL A 36 19.22 -5.21 35.78
C VAL A 36 18.00 -5.40 34.88
N PHE A 37 17.27 -4.31 34.62
CA PHE A 37 16.16 -4.28 33.65
C PHE A 37 16.68 -4.52 32.23
N LEU A 38 16.01 -5.40 31.49
CA LEU A 38 15.89 -5.29 30.04
C LEU A 38 14.45 -4.87 29.71
N PHE A 39 14.26 -4.16 28.61
CA PHE A 39 13.03 -3.41 28.35
C PHE A 39 11.88 -4.33 27.93
N ALA A 40 10.78 -4.28 28.70
CA ALA A 40 9.48 -4.76 28.22
C ALA A 40 8.88 -3.69 27.31
N VAL A 41 9.08 -3.83 26.00
CA VAL A 41 8.38 -3.02 25.00
C VAL A 41 6.90 -3.41 25.03
N ILE A 42 6.06 -2.49 25.50
CA ILE A 42 4.60 -2.62 25.39
C ILE A 42 4.28 -2.50 23.90
N ALA A 43 3.60 -3.50 23.33
CA ALA A 43 3.03 -3.37 21.99
C ALA A 43 2.00 -2.23 22.02
N HIS A 44 2.29 -1.16 21.28
CA HIS A 44 1.35 -0.06 21.08
C HIS A 44 0.37 -0.40 19.96
N ALA A 45 -0.77 0.27 19.96
CA ALA A 45 -1.71 0.26 18.85
C ALA A 45 -1.47 1.52 18.02
N ASP A 46 -1.00 1.36 16.79
CA ASP A 46 -0.72 2.48 15.88
C ASP A 46 -1.97 2.80 15.03
N ASN A 47 -2.94 1.87 14.97
CA ASN A 47 -4.30 2.07 14.50
C ASN A 47 -5.25 2.36 15.69
N PRO A 48 -6.22 3.30 15.58
CA PRO A 48 -6.44 4.21 14.45
C PRO A 48 -5.36 5.30 14.37
N LEU A 49 -5.17 5.90 13.19
CA LEU A 49 -4.05 6.81 12.90
C LEU A 49 -4.00 8.01 13.87
N VAL A 50 -5.16 8.55 14.22
CA VAL A 50 -5.35 9.70 15.13
C VAL A 50 -6.61 9.51 15.97
N SER A 51 -6.65 10.12 17.16
CA SER A 51 -7.77 10.07 18.10
C SER A 51 -8.28 11.43 18.57
N HIS A 52 -7.51 12.52 18.42
CA HIS A 52 -7.91 13.87 18.84
C HIS A 52 -9.18 14.36 18.14
N VAL A 53 -9.35 14.02 16.86
CA VAL A 53 -10.57 14.27 16.07
C VAL A 53 -11.15 12.96 15.53
N TYR A 54 -12.48 12.89 15.41
CA TYR A 54 -13.13 11.75 14.74
C TYR A 54 -13.02 11.90 13.22
N THR A 55 -12.68 10.81 12.56
CA THR A 55 -12.22 10.79 11.17
C THR A 55 -12.86 9.62 10.42
N ALA A 56 -13.34 9.90 9.22
CA ALA A 56 -14.17 8.97 8.47
C ALA A 56 -13.86 8.98 6.97
N ASP A 57 -14.36 7.93 6.30
CA ASP A 57 -14.47 7.85 4.84
C ASP A 57 -13.15 8.24 4.13
N PRO A 58 -12.05 7.50 4.39
CA PRO A 58 -10.70 7.95 4.05
C PRO A 58 -10.39 7.80 2.56
N ALA A 59 -10.07 8.92 1.91
CA ALA A 59 -9.49 8.96 0.58
C ALA A 59 -7.97 9.20 0.67
N ALA A 60 -7.19 8.15 0.45
CA ALA A 60 -5.72 8.17 0.45
C ALA A 60 -5.17 8.29 -0.99
N ARG A 61 -4.09 9.06 -1.14
CA ARG A 61 -3.30 9.25 -2.37
C ARG A 61 -1.81 9.41 -2.04
N VAL A 62 -0.94 9.20 -3.03
CA VAL A 62 0.49 9.52 -2.94
C VAL A 62 0.79 10.74 -3.80
N PHE A 63 1.37 11.78 -3.20
CA PHE A 63 1.85 12.97 -3.89
C PHE A 63 3.22 13.37 -3.37
N ASN A 64 4.15 13.72 -4.25
CA ASN A 64 5.50 14.20 -3.89
C ASN A 64 6.22 13.30 -2.86
N ASP A 65 6.12 11.97 -3.06
CA ASP A 65 6.68 10.94 -2.18
C ASP A 65 6.14 10.92 -0.73
N ARG A 66 4.99 11.55 -0.46
CA ARG A 66 4.22 11.42 0.80
C ARG A 66 2.86 10.77 0.53
N VAL A 67 2.33 10.05 1.52
CA VAL A 67 0.91 9.68 1.57
C VAL A 67 0.12 10.84 2.15
N TYR A 68 -1.00 11.18 1.50
CA TYR A 68 -1.97 12.18 1.94
C TYR A 68 -3.34 11.51 2.05
N VAL A 69 -4.09 11.77 3.12
CA VAL A 69 -5.42 11.19 3.39
C VAL A 69 -6.41 12.30 3.71
N VAL A 70 -7.39 12.53 2.84
CA VAL A 70 -8.53 13.41 3.10
C VAL A 70 -9.65 12.59 3.74
N VAL A 71 -10.30 13.15 4.77
CA VAL A 71 -11.29 12.44 5.58
C VAL A 71 -12.49 13.32 5.90
N THR A 72 -13.67 12.74 5.97
CA THR A 72 -14.84 13.40 6.57
C THR A 72 -14.62 13.60 8.07
N HIS A 73 -14.90 14.82 8.54
CA HIS A 73 -14.84 15.18 9.95
C HIS A 73 -16.16 14.81 10.64
N ASP A 74 -16.17 13.64 11.28
CA ASP A 74 -17.24 13.25 12.18
C ASP A 74 -17.24 14.20 13.39
N GLN A 75 -18.37 14.83 13.68
CA GLN A 75 -18.42 15.90 14.68
C GLN A 75 -18.53 15.33 16.11
N ASP A 76 -17.95 16.07 17.05
CA ASP A 76 -18.04 15.78 18.48
C ASP A 76 -19.50 15.67 18.96
N ASN A 77 -19.84 14.52 19.54
CA ASN A 77 -21.17 14.19 20.07
C ASN A 77 -22.29 14.14 19.01
N GLN A 78 -21.98 13.87 17.73
CA GLN A 78 -22.99 13.81 16.68
C GLN A 78 -24.01 12.68 16.86
N ALA A 79 -25.30 13.03 16.76
CA ALA A 79 -26.43 12.11 16.91
C ALA A 79 -26.94 11.52 15.59
N ASP A 80 -26.49 12.07 14.46
CA ASP A 80 -26.68 11.61 13.09
C ASP A 80 -25.60 12.24 12.18
N TYR A 81 -25.61 11.92 10.89
CA TYR A 81 -24.66 12.44 9.89
C TYR A 81 -24.99 13.86 9.37
N GLY A 82 -26.06 14.52 9.82
CA GLY A 82 -26.44 15.88 9.41
C GLY A 82 -25.48 16.99 9.90
N GLY A 83 -24.52 16.62 10.75
CA GLY A 83 -23.43 17.49 11.23
C GLY A 83 -22.19 17.55 10.33
N LEU A 84 -22.03 16.63 9.37
CA LEU A 84 -20.81 16.48 8.57
C LEU A 84 -20.67 17.64 7.55
N ILE A 85 -19.72 18.56 7.78
CA ILE A 85 -19.62 19.84 7.03
C ILE A 85 -18.22 20.18 6.51
N ASP A 86 -17.18 19.52 7.00
CA ASP A 86 -15.78 19.76 6.63
C ASP A 86 -14.98 18.47 6.43
N TYR A 87 -13.84 18.63 5.74
CA TYR A 87 -12.81 17.61 5.59
C TYR A 87 -11.51 18.03 6.25
N TYR A 88 -10.91 17.10 7.01
CA TYR A 88 -9.51 17.19 7.44
C TYR A 88 -8.58 16.58 6.40
N LEU A 89 -7.30 16.95 6.46
CA LEU A 89 -6.22 16.32 5.71
C LEU A 89 -5.09 15.89 6.65
N PHE A 90 -4.66 14.64 6.52
CA PHE A 90 -3.47 14.10 7.18
C PHE A 90 -2.40 13.73 6.15
N SER A 91 -1.11 13.77 6.52
CA SER A 91 -0.05 13.23 5.65
C SER A 91 1.11 12.60 6.41
N SER A 92 1.71 11.55 5.83
CA SER A 92 2.88 10.86 6.36
C SER A 92 3.84 10.43 5.24
N ASP A 93 5.12 10.29 5.58
CA ASP A 93 6.17 9.72 4.75
C ASP A 93 6.95 8.60 5.46
N ASP A 94 6.41 8.11 6.59
CA ASP A 94 6.87 6.93 7.30
C ASP A 94 5.72 5.94 7.65
N MET A 95 4.46 6.30 7.38
CA MET A 95 3.20 5.58 7.65
C MET A 95 2.74 5.50 9.11
N VAL A 96 3.53 5.98 10.08
CA VAL A 96 3.24 5.87 11.52
C VAL A 96 3.07 7.24 12.17
N ASN A 97 3.96 8.20 11.86
CA ASN A 97 3.79 9.58 12.30
C ASN A 97 2.98 10.37 11.26
N TRP A 98 1.82 10.88 11.67
CA TRP A 98 0.89 11.60 10.81
C TRP A 98 0.86 13.09 11.15
N GLN A 99 1.04 13.93 10.13
CA GLN A 99 0.88 15.38 10.25
C GLN A 99 -0.58 15.77 9.98
N ASP A 100 -1.18 16.49 10.93
CA ASP A 100 -2.49 17.15 10.80
C ASP A 100 -2.36 18.50 10.05
N HIS A 101 -3.01 18.64 8.90
CA HIS A 101 -3.05 19.90 8.13
C HIS A 101 -4.29 20.74 8.44
N GLY A 102 -5.12 20.27 9.37
CA GLY A 102 -6.39 20.85 9.78
C GLY A 102 -7.49 20.69 8.71
N ILE A 103 -8.55 21.47 8.89
CA ILE A 103 -9.63 21.58 7.90
C ILE A 103 -9.09 22.25 6.63
N ILE A 104 -9.24 21.56 5.49
CA ILE A 104 -8.87 22.04 4.15
C ILE A 104 -10.07 22.54 3.33
N TRP A 105 -11.29 22.19 3.75
CA TRP A 105 -12.55 22.54 3.08
C TRP A 105 -13.72 22.45 4.06
N ASN A 106 -14.63 23.42 4.06
CA ASN A 106 -15.93 23.39 4.73
C ASN A 106 -17.05 23.81 3.76
N SER A 107 -17.96 22.89 3.45
CA SER A 107 -19.03 23.09 2.45
C SER A 107 -20.00 24.23 2.77
N ARG A 108 -20.11 24.67 4.03
CA ARG A 108 -20.99 25.79 4.45
C ARG A 108 -20.30 27.16 4.38
N ASN A 109 -18.98 27.20 4.25
CA ASN A 109 -18.18 28.42 4.21
C ASN A 109 -17.54 28.67 2.82
N ASP A 110 -17.06 27.61 2.17
CA ASP A 110 -16.21 27.69 0.98
C ASP A 110 -16.98 27.52 -0.34
N THR A 111 -18.28 27.21 -0.26
CA THR A 111 -19.24 27.33 -1.38
C THR A 111 -20.60 27.88 -0.92
N SER A 112 -21.46 28.21 -1.87
CA SER A 112 -22.76 28.88 -1.67
C SER A 112 -23.98 27.98 -1.87
N TRP A 113 -23.80 26.69 -2.21
CA TRP A 113 -24.90 25.78 -2.56
C TRP A 113 -24.93 24.48 -1.74
N ALA A 114 -23.77 23.95 -1.32
CA ALA A 114 -23.69 22.77 -0.50
C ALA A 114 -23.91 23.10 1.00
N ASN A 115 -24.30 22.10 1.77
CA ASN A 115 -24.56 22.18 3.21
C ASN A 115 -23.91 21.05 4.00
N LEU A 116 -23.40 20.01 3.33
CA LEU A 116 -22.76 18.83 3.90
C LEU A 116 -21.44 18.47 3.19
N ALA A 117 -20.64 17.62 3.83
CA ALA A 117 -19.34 17.14 3.37
C ALA A 117 -19.16 15.65 3.75
N TYR A 118 -19.89 14.76 3.07
CA TYR A 118 -19.73 13.30 3.23
C TYR A 118 -18.53 12.82 2.38
N ALA A 119 -18.04 11.60 2.58
CA ALA A 119 -17.12 10.85 1.69
C ALA A 119 -16.38 11.69 0.62
N PRO A 120 -15.22 12.27 0.92
CA PRO A 120 -14.40 12.96 -0.08
C PRO A 120 -13.70 11.95 -0.99
N ASP A 121 -13.29 12.40 -2.18
CA ASP A 121 -12.12 11.83 -2.85
C ASP A 121 -11.39 12.93 -3.63
N PHE A 122 -10.09 12.78 -3.81
CA PHE A 122 -9.22 13.79 -4.39
C PHE A 122 -8.13 13.19 -5.28
N ILE A 123 -7.67 13.98 -6.26
CA ILE A 123 -6.60 13.56 -7.18
C ILE A 123 -5.81 14.78 -7.69
N GLU A 124 -4.55 14.55 -8.05
CA GLU A 124 -3.71 15.51 -8.76
C GLU A 124 -3.91 15.35 -10.27
N ARG A 125 -3.92 16.47 -11.02
CA ARG A 125 -3.70 16.49 -12.46
C ARG A 125 -3.11 17.83 -12.92
N ASN A 126 -2.04 17.77 -13.71
CA ASN A 126 -1.40 18.93 -14.35
C ASN A 126 -0.93 20.04 -13.38
N GLY A 127 -0.45 19.67 -12.20
CA GLY A 127 0.00 20.57 -11.13
C GLY A 127 -1.13 21.14 -10.26
N ARG A 128 -2.35 20.57 -10.34
CA ARG A 128 -3.52 21.03 -9.58
C ARG A 128 -4.24 19.87 -8.90
N TYR A 129 -4.89 20.16 -7.78
CA TYR A 129 -5.51 19.19 -6.90
C TYR A 129 -7.02 19.40 -6.91
N TYR A 130 -7.75 18.32 -7.18
CA TYR A 130 -9.20 18.31 -7.39
C TYR A 130 -9.86 17.48 -6.31
N LEU A 131 -10.62 18.15 -5.43
CA LEU A 131 -11.36 17.55 -4.32
C LEU A 131 -12.85 17.43 -4.70
N TYR A 132 -13.35 16.21 -4.83
CA TYR A 132 -14.76 15.92 -5.10
C TYR A 132 -15.51 15.79 -3.77
N PHE A 133 -16.63 16.50 -3.66
CA PHE A 133 -17.37 16.62 -2.40
C PHE A 133 -18.89 16.41 -2.59
N PRO A 134 -19.50 15.37 -2.00
CA PRO A 134 -20.96 15.19 -2.01
C PRO A 134 -21.68 16.04 -0.95
N ASP A 135 -22.70 16.77 -1.40
CA ASP A 135 -23.68 17.43 -0.54
C ASP A 135 -24.71 16.40 -0.04
N GLY A 136 -24.25 15.52 0.86
CA GLY A 136 -24.94 14.31 1.27
C GLY A 136 -25.30 13.43 0.06
N ALA A 137 -26.42 12.70 0.15
CA ALA A 137 -26.93 11.82 -0.92
C ALA A 137 -27.58 12.57 -2.11
N GLY A 138 -27.33 13.88 -2.26
CA GLY A 138 -28.04 14.76 -3.19
C GLY A 138 -27.35 15.02 -4.53
N SER A 139 -26.04 15.33 -4.49
CA SER A 139 -25.25 15.80 -5.63
C SER A 139 -23.76 15.93 -5.27
N ILE A 140 -22.87 15.87 -6.26
CA ILE A 140 -21.41 15.93 -6.09
C ILE A 140 -20.85 17.22 -6.71
N GLY A 141 -20.07 17.96 -5.93
CA GLY A 141 -19.28 19.12 -6.34
C GLY A 141 -17.81 18.78 -6.62
N VAL A 142 -17.04 19.79 -7.02
CA VAL A 142 -15.58 19.70 -7.14
C VAL A 142 -14.96 21.03 -6.75
N ALA A 143 -13.90 21.01 -5.95
CA ALA A 143 -13.11 22.17 -5.57
C ALA A 143 -11.65 21.99 -6.04
N VAL A 144 -10.95 23.09 -6.30
CA VAL A 144 -9.61 23.11 -6.91
C VAL A 144 -8.61 23.88 -6.06
N ALA A 145 -7.42 23.32 -5.89
CA ALA A 145 -6.26 23.92 -5.24
C ALA A 145 -4.97 23.75 -6.06
N ASP A 146 -3.93 24.50 -5.72
CA ASP A 146 -2.59 24.44 -6.34
C ASP A 146 -1.57 23.64 -5.51
N ARG A 147 -2.02 23.02 -4.41
CA ARG A 147 -1.28 22.09 -3.52
C ARG A 147 -2.29 21.17 -2.81
N PRO A 148 -1.92 19.99 -2.29
CA PRO A 148 -2.88 19.08 -1.66
C PRO A 148 -3.47 19.65 -0.36
N GLU A 149 -2.76 20.52 0.36
CA GLU A 149 -3.21 21.18 1.60
C GLU A 149 -4.13 22.40 1.38
N GLY A 150 -4.47 22.73 0.13
CA GLY A 150 -5.31 23.87 -0.19
C GLY A 150 -4.61 25.26 -0.12
N PRO A 151 -5.36 26.37 -0.04
CA PRO A 151 -6.82 26.43 0.06
C PRO A 151 -7.51 25.92 -1.21
N TYR A 152 -8.63 25.21 -1.03
CA TYR A 152 -9.50 24.78 -2.11
C TYR A 152 -10.54 25.87 -2.45
N THR A 153 -11.00 25.89 -3.69
CA THR A 153 -12.02 26.83 -4.18
C THR A 153 -13.02 26.12 -5.09
N ASP A 154 -14.34 26.37 -4.94
CA ASP A 154 -15.36 25.90 -5.89
C ASP A 154 -15.33 26.79 -7.16
N PRO A 155 -14.93 26.26 -8.34
CA PRO A 155 -14.87 27.02 -9.57
C PRO A 155 -16.20 27.04 -10.33
N LEU A 156 -17.20 26.28 -9.89
CA LEU A 156 -18.49 26.08 -10.56
C LEU A 156 -19.61 26.91 -9.91
N GLY A 157 -19.61 27.03 -8.58
CA GLY A 157 -20.70 27.60 -7.79
C GLY A 157 -22.00 26.78 -7.87
N ARG A 158 -21.88 25.49 -8.22
CA ARG A 158 -22.98 24.52 -8.40
C ARG A 158 -22.41 23.09 -8.39
N PRO A 159 -23.27 22.04 -8.29
CA PRO A 159 -22.84 20.67 -8.52
C PRO A 159 -22.14 20.43 -9.87
N LEU A 160 -21.16 19.53 -9.86
CA LEU A 160 -20.59 18.88 -11.04
C LEU A 160 -21.52 17.77 -11.55
N VAL A 161 -21.97 16.88 -10.64
CA VAL A 161 -22.94 15.82 -10.91
C VAL A 161 -24.17 16.03 -10.05
N SER A 162 -25.35 15.96 -10.66
CA SER A 162 -26.63 16.05 -9.95
C SER A 162 -27.65 15.07 -10.55
N ARG A 163 -28.83 14.98 -9.96
CA ARG A 163 -29.93 14.12 -10.45
C ARG A 163 -30.44 14.48 -11.86
N SER A 164 -30.03 15.63 -12.43
CA SER A 164 -30.29 15.99 -13.83
C SER A 164 -29.15 15.63 -14.80
N THR A 165 -27.98 15.22 -14.29
CA THR A 165 -26.90 14.65 -15.13
C THR A 165 -27.39 13.33 -15.74
N PRO A 166 -27.17 13.06 -17.05
CA PRO A 166 -27.77 11.89 -17.70
C PRO A 166 -27.39 10.56 -17.03
N ASN A 167 -28.40 9.73 -16.74
CA ASN A 167 -28.32 8.48 -15.98
C ASN A 167 -27.76 8.58 -14.53
N ALA A 168 -27.63 9.78 -13.95
CA ALA A 168 -27.12 9.96 -12.58
C ALA A 168 -28.20 10.01 -11.48
N ASN A 169 -29.49 9.85 -11.81
CA ASN A 169 -30.56 9.81 -10.81
C ASN A 169 -30.69 8.43 -10.13
N VAL A 170 -29.76 8.16 -9.21
CA VAL A 170 -29.66 6.95 -8.37
C VAL A 170 -30.23 7.19 -6.96
N THR A 171 -30.39 6.16 -6.13
CA THR A 171 -30.93 6.28 -4.77
C THR A 171 -30.12 7.29 -3.94
N TRP A 172 -28.84 7.04 -3.71
CA TRP A 172 -27.91 8.00 -3.11
C TRP A 172 -26.90 8.48 -4.15
N LEU A 173 -26.78 9.80 -4.33
CA LEU A 173 -25.84 10.42 -5.26
C LEU A 173 -24.69 11.03 -4.46
N PHE A 174 -23.80 10.16 -4.00
CA PHE A 174 -22.66 10.46 -3.13
C PHE A 174 -21.45 9.58 -3.45
N ASP A 175 -20.51 9.45 -2.51
CA ASP A 175 -19.33 8.57 -2.54
C ASP A 175 -18.58 8.62 -3.88
N PRO A 176 -18.04 9.80 -4.25
CA PRO A 176 -17.16 9.92 -5.40
C PRO A 176 -15.92 9.05 -5.24
N GLY A 177 -15.61 8.24 -6.26
CA GLY A 177 -14.28 7.71 -6.49
C GLY A 177 -13.72 8.31 -7.77
N VAL A 178 -12.62 9.05 -7.73
CA VAL A 178 -11.96 9.59 -8.92
C VAL A 178 -10.74 8.75 -9.30
N PHE A 179 -10.55 8.56 -10.61
CA PHE A 179 -9.46 7.78 -11.17
C PHE A 179 -9.06 8.35 -12.54
N ILE A 180 -7.77 8.37 -12.82
CA ILE A 180 -7.20 8.74 -14.13
C ILE A 180 -6.54 7.49 -14.70
N ASP A 181 -6.96 7.06 -15.88
CA ASP A 181 -6.39 5.93 -16.61
C ASP A 181 -5.06 6.31 -17.29
N ASP A 182 -4.21 5.32 -17.61
CA ASP A 182 -2.86 5.52 -18.18
C ASP A 182 -2.87 6.29 -19.52
N ASN A 183 -4.03 6.35 -20.18
CA ASN A 183 -4.26 7.10 -21.43
C ASN A 183 -4.73 8.55 -21.20
N GLY A 184 -4.81 9.01 -19.94
CA GLY A 184 -5.26 10.34 -19.53
C GLY A 184 -6.78 10.50 -19.37
N GLN A 185 -7.60 9.50 -19.74
CA GLN A 185 -9.05 9.59 -19.52
C GLN A 185 -9.36 9.50 -18.02
N ALA A 186 -9.89 10.60 -17.49
CA ALA A 186 -10.38 10.67 -16.12
C ALA A 186 -11.82 10.16 -16.00
N TYR A 187 -12.12 9.53 -14.87
CA TYR A 187 -13.40 8.92 -14.54
C TYR A 187 -13.82 9.31 -13.11
N LEU A 188 -15.12 9.51 -12.91
CA LEU A 188 -15.74 9.69 -11.60
C LEU A 188 -16.77 8.58 -11.40
N TYR A 189 -16.46 7.65 -10.52
CA TYR A 189 -17.34 6.63 -9.98
C TYR A 189 -18.19 7.26 -8.87
N PHE A 190 -19.45 6.86 -8.72
CA PHE A 190 -20.33 7.38 -7.66
C PHE A 190 -21.60 6.54 -7.48
N GLY A 191 -22.29 6.76 -6.37
CA GLY A 191 -23.64 6.27 -6.13
C GLY A 191 -23.76 5.40 -4.88
N GLY A 192 -24.98 5.00 -4.56
CA GLY A 192 -25.26 4.10 -3.44
C GLY A 192 -26.74 3.85 -3.19
N GLY A 193 -27.04 3.11 -2.13
CA GLY A 193 -28.39 2.77 -1.70
C GLY A 193 -28.97 1.52 -2.39
N GLY A 194 -28.13 0.50 -2.60
CA GLY A 194 -28.51 -0.83 -3.09
C GLY A 194 -28.03 -1.15 -4.52
N PRO A 195 -28.07 -2.43 -4.93
CA PRO A 195 -27.70 -2.88 -6.28
C PRO A 195 -28.34 -2.07 -7.42
N GLY A 196 -27.61 -1.93 -8.53
CA GLY A 196 -28.03 -1.14 -9.69
C GLY A 196 -27.87 0.39 -9.56
N ASN A 197 -27.43 0.89 -8.40
CA ASN A 197 -27.15 2.32 -8.17
C ASN A 197 -25.70 2.73 -8.44
N ALA A 198 -24.78 1.80 -8.66
CA ALA A 198 -23.39 2.12 -8.99
C ALA A 198 -23.28 2.80 -10.36
N ARG A 199 -22.48 3.87 -10.46
CA ARG A 199 -22.26 4.63 -11.70
C ARG A 199 -20.79 4.94 -11.91
N VAL A 200 -20.45 5.17 -13.17
CA VAL A 200 -19.22 5.87 -13.58
C VAL A 200 -19.52 6.85 -14.71
N ILE A 201 -18.99 8.06 -14.65
CA ILE A 201 -19.03 9.05 -15.73
C ILE A 201 -17.62 9.46 -16.13
N ARG A 202 -17.42 9.83 -17.40
CA ARG A 202 -16.15 10.42 -17.85
C ARG A 202 -16.07 11.87 -17.38
N LEU A 203 -14.91 12.25 -16.87
CA LEU A 203 -14.51 13.64 -16.72
C LEU A 203 -13.84 14.11 -18.02
N ASN A 204 -13.87 15.41 -18.29
CA ASN A 204 -13.04 16.04 -19.30
C ASN A 204 -11.65 16.38 -18.72
N ASP A 205 -10.73 16.84 -19.56
CA ASP A 205 -9.35 17.12 -19.13
C ASP A 205 -9.19 18.31 -18.17
N ASP A 206 -10.26 19.10 -17.99
CA ASP A 206 -10.36 20.16 -16.99
C ASP A 206 -10.62 19.62 -15.56
N MET A 207 -10.99 18.35 -15.43
CA MET A 207 -11.45 17.66 -14.20
C MET A 207 -12.70 18.27 -13.53
N ILE A 208 -13.27 19.34 -14.09
CA ILE A 208 -14.40 20.12 -13.56
C ILE A 208 -15.63 20.14 -14.47
N SER A 209 -15.62 19.34 -15.54
CA SER A 209 -16.80 19.04 -16.35
C SER A 209 -16.85 17.56 -16.75
N THR A 210 -18.05 17.06 -17.03
CA THR A 210 -18.30 15.65 -17.41
C THR A 210 -18.58 15.48 -18.90
N SER A 211 -18.37 14.28 -19.43
CA SER A 211 -18.61 13.92 -20.83
C SER A 211 -19.62 12.79 -20.99
N GLY A 212 -20.61 12.99 -21.85
CA GLY A 212 -21.62 11.98 -22.19
C GLY A 212 -22.66 11.75 -21.09
N SER A 213 -23.00 10.48 -20.87
CA SER A 213 -23.93 10.00 -19.83
C SER A 213 -23.17 9.16 -18.82
N ALA A 214 -23.65 9.13 -17.56
CA ALA A 214 -23.19 8.13 -16.61
C ALA A 214 -23.52 6.72 -17.13
N ILE A 215 -22.61 5.78 -16.91
CA ILE A 215 -22.71 4.37 -17.24
C ILE A 215 -23.13 3.64 -15.95
N THR A 216 -24.14 2.76 -16.05
CA THR A 216 -24.52 1.87 -14.95
C THR A 216 -23.47 0.77 -14.83
N LEU A 217 -22.93 0.60 -13.62
CA LEU A 217 -22.10 -0.55 -13.29
C LEU A 217 -22.99 -1.61 -12.64
N ASP A 218 -22.82 -2.87 -13.03
CA ASP A 218 -23.43 -4.00 -12.35
C ASP A 218 -22.47 -4.46 -11.25
N VAL A 219 -22.91 -4.30 -10.00
CA VAL A 219 -22.09 -4.46 -8.79
C VAL A 219 -22.92 -5.25 -7.76
N PRO A 220 -22.60 -6.53 -7.52
CA PRO A 220 -23.39 -7.39 -6.63
C PRO A 220 -23.40 -6.88 -5.18
N ASN A 221 -24.55 -6.93 -4.51
CA ASN A 221 -24.73 -6.47 -3.12
C ASN A 221 -24.27 -5.01 -2.87
N PHE A 222 -24.24 -4.14 -3.88
CA PHE A 222 -23.67 -2.81 -3.76
C PHE A 222 -24.40 -1.89 -2.76
N PHE A 223 -23.66 -1.21 -1.88
CA PHE A 223 -24.19 -0.24 -0.93
C PHE A 223 -23.62 1.17 -1.13
N GLU A 224 -22.31 1.35 -1.02
CA GLU A 224 -21.61 2.65 -1.08
C GLU A 224 -20.09 2.49 -1.36
N ALA A 225 -19.28 3.55 -1.20
CA ALA A 225 -17.81 3.54 -1.25
C ALA A 225 -17.15 2.97 -2.54
N LEU A 226 -17.56 3.40 -3.74
CA LEU A 226 -16.90 2.97 -4.99
C LEU A 226 -15.47 3.55 -5.11
N TYR A 227 -14.46 2.69 -5.11
CA TYR A 227 -13.06 3.09 -5.33
C TYR A 227 -12.44 2.33 -6.50
N MET A 228 -11.63 3.02 -7.31
CA MET A 228 -10.99 2.46 -8.50
C MET A 228 -9.47 2.65 -8.44
N HIS A 229 -8.73 1.56 -8.63
CA HIS A 229 -7.29 1.59 -8.89
C HIS A 229 -6.92 0.62 -10.03
N LYS A 230 -5.68 0.68 -10.49
CA LYS A 230 -5.18 -0.15 -11.60
C LYS A 230 -3.84 -0.78 -11.22
N ARG A 231 -3.66 -2.06 -11.58
CA ARG A 231 -2.41 -2.81 -11.35
C ARG A 231 -2.17 -3.77 -12.51
N ASN A 232 -0.97 -3.76 -13.09
CA ASN A 232 -0.55 -4.63 -14.19
C ASN A 232 -1.51 -4.67 -15.41
N GLY A 233 -2.17 -3.54 -15.71
CA GLY A 233 -3.13 -3.41 -16.80
C GLY A 233 -4.59 -3.75 -16.44
N THR A 234 -4.83 -4.42 -15.32
CA THR A 234 -6.16 -4.75 -14.79
C THR A 234 -6.69 -3.61 -13.92
N TYR A 235 -7.99 -3.31 -14.07
CA TYR A 235 -8.73 -2.33 -13.27
C TYR A 235 -9.44 -3.05 -12.12
N TYR A 236 -9.38 -2.47 -10.93
CA TYR A 236 -9.91 -3.03 -9.69
C TYR A 236 -10.91 -2.04 -9.10
N LEU A 237 -12.20 -2.42 -9.12
CA LEU A 237 -13.28 -1.69 -8.50
C LEU A 237 -13.58 -2.32 -7.14
N SER A 238 -13.21 -1.66 -6.04
CA SER A 238 -13.63 -2.06 -4.69
C SER A 238 -14.84 -1.24 -4.23
N TYR A 239 -15.68 -1.83 -3.38
CA TYR A 239 -16.92 -1.21 -2.93
C TYR A 239 -17.41 -1.80 -1.60
N SER A 240 -18.20 -1.01 -0.87
CA SER A 240 -18.88 -1.47 0.34
C SER A 240 -20.15 -2.24 -0.01
N THR A 241 -20.30 -3.45 0.53
CA THR A 241 -21.50 -4.27 0.35
C THR A 241 -22.63 -3.83 1.27
N ASP A 242 -23.86 -4.23 0.95
CA ASP A 242 -25.02 -4.05 1.83
C ASP A 242 -25.00 -5.03 3.02
N THR A 243 -26.09 -5.01 3.81
CA THR A 243 -26.25 -5.87 4.98
C THR A 243 -26.43 -7.35 4.64
N ALA A 244 -26.78 -7.71 3.40
CA ALA A 244 -26.80 -9.10 2.93
C ALA A 244 -25.41 -9.57 2.48
N GLY A 245 -24.58 -8.67 1.94
CA GLY A 245 -23.14 -8.89 1.74
C GLY A 245 -22.28 -8.77 3.00
N GLY A 246 -22.88 -8.48 4.16
CA GLY A 246 -22.21 -8.43 5.46
C GLY A 246 -21.46 -7.12 5.77
N LEU A 247 -21.75 -6.02 5.06
CA LEU A 247 -21.07 -4.72 5.18
C LEU A 247 -19.53 -4.83 5.02
N THR A 248 -19.09 -5.68 4.09
CA THR A 248 -17.68 -5.91 3.80
C THR A 248 -17.21 -5.06 2.62
N ILE A 249 -15.90 -4.99 2.38
CA ILE A 249 -15.37 -4.45 1.13
C ILE A 249 -15.14 -5.61 0.16
N ASP A 250 -16.02 -5.68 -0.83
CA ASP A 250 -15.84 -6.56 -1.99
C ASP A 250 -15.04 -5.85 -3.09
N TYR A 251 -14.51 -6.64 -4.03
CA TYR A 251 -13.91 -6.09 -5.25
C TYR A 251 -14.23 -6.89 -6.51
N MET A 252 -14.12 -6.20 -7.65
CA MET A 252 -14.27 -6.73 -8.98
C MET A 252 -13.08 -6.32 -9.86
N THR A 253 -12.66 -7.20 -10.76
CA THR A 253 -11.61 -6.91 -11.74
C THR A 253 -12.16 -6.80 -13.16
N SER A 254 -11.60 -5.93 -13.98
CA SER A 254 -11.85 -5.87 -15.43
C SER A 254 -10.60 -5.50 -16.23
N ASN A 255 -10.64 -5.71 -17.54
CA ASN A 255 -9.71 -5.13 -18.52
C ASN A 255 -10.26 -3.82 -19.14
N ASN A 256 -11.35 -3.27 -18.60
CA ASN A 256 -11.93 -1.98 -18.98
C ASN A 256 -12.42 -1.23 -17.73
N PRO A 257 -12.22 0.10 -17.61
CA PRO A 257 -12.64 0.86 -16.42
C PRO A 257 -14.17 0.99 -16.26
N THR A 258 -14.96 0.71 -17.31
CA THR A 258 -16.40 1.03 -17.34
C THR A 258 -17.34 -0.14 -17.59
N SER A 259 -16.81 -1.36 -17.78
CA SER A 259 -17.62 -2.54 -18.12
C SER A 259 -16.81 -3.84 -17.92
N GLY A 260 -17.47 -5.00 -17.97
CA GLY A 260 -16.80 -6.31 -17.94
C GLY A 260 -16.23 -6.72 -16.58
N PHE A 261 -16.66 -6.07 -15.51
CA PHE A 261 -16.23 -6.38 -14.14
C PHE A 261 -16.69 -7.78 -13.72
N THR A 262 -15.77 -8.58 -13.19
CA THR A 262 -16.04 -9.87 -12.55
C THR A 262 -15.70 -9.76 -11.06
N ARG A 263 -16.64 -10.08 -10.16
CA ARG A 263 -16.39 -10.12 -8.70
C ARG A 263 -15.28 -11.13 -8.39
N ARG A 264 -14.43 -10.80 -7.42
CA ARG A 264 -13.32 -11.65 -6.95
C ARG A 264 -13.41 -12.03 -5.47
N GLY A 265 -14.34 -11.44 -4.73
CA GLY A 265 -14.56 -11.70 -3.31
C GLY A 265 -14.27 -10.48 -2.44
N THR A 266 -14.05 -10.75 -1.16
CA THR A 266 -13.94 -9.76 -0.10
C THR A 266 -12.48 -9.48 0.24
N VAL A 267 -12.03 -8.23 0.04
CA VAL A 267 -10.66 -7.80 0.38
C VAL A 267 -10.55 -7.37 1.85
N LEU A 268 -11.59 -6.77 2.42
CA LEU A 268 -11.62 -6.35 3.82
C LEU A 268 -12.96 -6.74 4.46
N GLY A 269 -12.92 -7.42 5.61
CA GLY A 269 -14.11 -7.79 6.37
C GLY A 269 -14.76 -6.60 7.09
N GLN A 270 -15.64 -6.89 8.05
CA GLN A 270 -15.99 -5.88 9.05
C GLN A 270 -14.76 -5.57 9.91
N PRO A 271 -14.31 -4.30 10.01
CA PRO A 271 -13.11 -3.99 10.77
C PRO A 271 -13.28 -4.19 12.29
N TRP A 272 -12.16 -4.39 12.98
CA TRP A 272 -12.11 -4.48 14.44
C TRP A 272 -12.79 -3.24 15.06
N GLU A 273 -13.63 -3.47 16.07
CA GLU A 273 -14.39 -2.42 16.77
C GLU A 273 -15.30 -1.53 15.90
N ASN A 274 -15.66 -1.94 14.68
CA ASN A 274 -16.59 -1.19 13.81
C ASN A 274 -18.09 -1.42 14.12
N ASN A 275 -18.43 -2.21 15.14
CA ASN A 275 -19.81 -2.45 15.60
C ASN A 275 -20.79 -3.00 14.52
N SER A 276 -20.28 -3.77 13.56
CA SER A 276 -21.06 -4.36 12.45
C SER A 276 -21.86 -3.30 11.65
N ASN A 277 -21.20 -2.18 11.35
CA ASN A 277 -21.79 -0.98 10.76
C ASN A 277 -21.11 -0.64 9.41
N ASN A 278 -21.37 0.52 8.82
CA ASN A 278 -20.82 0.85 7.51
C ASN A 278 -19.28 0.82 7.45
N ASN A 279 -18.78 0.66 6.22
CA ASN A 279 -17.39 0.37 5.89
C ASN A 279 -17.06 1.14 4.60
N HIS A 280 -15.89 1.76 4.51
CA HIS A 280 -15.51 2.66 3.42
C HIS A 280 -14.00 2.66 3.29
N GLN A 281 -13.47 2.64 2.05
CA GLN A 281 -12.05 2.39 1.80
C GLN A 281 -11.42 3.21 0.67
N SER A 282 -10.09 3.34 0.74
CA SER A 282 -9.23 3.64 -0.40
C SER A 282 -8.00 2.74 -0.42
N ILE A 283 -7.43 2.50 -1.61
CA ILE A 283 -6.34 1.53 -1.84
C ILE A 283 -5.21 2.20 -2.63
N ILE A 284 -4.00 2.23 -2.07
CA ILE A 284 -2.83 2.87 -2.70
C ILE A 284 -1.61 1.95 -2.72
N GLN A 285 -0.66 2.25 -3.60
CA GLN A 285 0.72 1.74 -3.53
C GLN A 285 1.65 2.86 -3.06
N TYR A 286 2.50 2.58 -2.08
CA TYR A 286 3.53 3.49 -1.58
C TYR A 286 4.78 2.69 -1.19
N LYS A 287 5.98 3.14 -1.60
CA LYS A 287 7.26 2.43 -1.41
C LYS A 287 7.15 0.93 -1.80
N ASP A 288 6.65 0.68 -3.01
CA ASP A 288 6.33 -0.62 -3.62
C ASP A 288 5.28 -1.50 -2.88
N GLN A 289 5.03 -1.28 -1.60
CA GLN A 289 3.98 -1.93 -0.82
C GLN A 289 2.59 -1.38 -1.15
N TRP A 290 1.56 -2.24 -1.14
CA TRP A 290 0.16 -1.82 -1.22
C TRP A 290 -0.49 -1.71 0.16
N TYR A 291 -1.45 -0.81 0.30
CA TYR A 291 -2.15 -0.49 1.54
C TYR A 291 -3.63 -0.28 1.30
N ILE A 292 -4.45 -0.65 2.28
CA ILE A 292 -5.85 -0.24 2.36
C ILE A 292 -6.05 0.70 3.56
N PHE A 293 -6.70 1.83 3.31
CA PHE A 293 -7.18 2.74 4.35
C PHE A 293 -8.68 2.49 4.53
N TYR A 294 -9.14 2.43 5.78
CA TYR A 294 -10.52 2.15 6.13
C TYR A 294 -10.92 2.90 7.43
N HIS A 295 -12.16 2.77 7.90
CA HIS A 295 -12.57 3.32 9.20
C HIS A 295 -13.15 2.26 10.16
N ASN A 296 -12.98 2.49 11.46
CA ASN A 296 -13.69 1.78 12.52
C ASN A 296 -14.29 2.79 13.53
N ARG A 297 -14.64 2.34 14.74
CA ARG A 297 -15.27 3.15 15.80
C ARG A 297 -14.55 3.05 17.14
N ALA A 298 -13.28 2.63 17.15
CA ALA A 298 -12.54 2.29 18.38
C ALA A 298 -12.45 3.43 19.40
N VAL A 299 -12.05 4.64 18.97
CA VAL A 299 -11.98 5.81 19.88
C VAL A 299 -13.36 6.12 20.47
N ALA A 300 -14.42 6.02 19.65
CA ALA A 300 -15.79 6.27 20.10
C ALA A 300 -16.28 5.20 21.10
N ASN A 301 -15.89 3.94 20.91
CA ASN A 301 -16.18 2.86 21.86
C ASN A 301 -15.48 3.09 23.22
N GLU A 302 -14.19 3.45 23.19
CA GLU A 302 -13.39 3.66 24.41
C GLU A 302 -13.98 4.74 25.32
N VAL A 303 -14.39 5.88 24.77
CA VAL A 303 -15.03 6.97 25.54
C VAL A 303 -16.55 6.79 25.72
N GLY A 304 -17.17 5.74 25.15
CA GLY A 304 -18.61 5.48 25.26
C GLY A 304 -19.50 6.47 24.48
N HIS A 305 -18.99 6.96 23.34
CA HIS A 305 -19.63 7.96 22.46
C HIS A 305 -20.55 7.33 21.40
N SER A 306 -21.00 8.17 20.46
CA SER A 306 -21.95 7.85 19.39
C SER A 306 -21.45 6.80 18.40
N THR A 307 -22.33 5.89 17.97
CA THR A 307 -22.08 4.95 16.87
C THR A 307 -21.94 5.62 15.50
N PHE A 308 -22.17 6.93 15.42
CA PHE A 308 -21.92 7.75 14.23
C PHE A 308 -20.52 8.38 14.21
N SER A 309 -19.72 8.29 15.28
CA SER A 309 -18.35 8.83 15.33
C SER A 309 -17.32 7.73 15.01
N ARG A 310 -16.48 7.95 13.99
CA ARG A 310 -15.53 6.97 13.45
C ARG A 310 -14.07 7.42 13.61
N SER A 311 -13.15 6.50 13.32
CA SER A 311 -11.71 6.75 13.29
C SER A 311 -11.07 6.01 12.11
N ILE A 312 -10.16 6.65 11.39
CA ILE A 312 -9.45 6.04 10.24
C ILE A 312 -8.33 5.09 10.70
N ASN A 313 -8.08 4.07 9.89
CA ASN A 313 -7.11 3.01 10.11
C ASN A 313 -6.39 2.71 8.78
N VAL A 314 -5.21 2.10 8.84
CA VAL A 314 -4.46 1.61 7.67
C VAL A 314 -3.90 0.22 7.96
N ASP A 315 -3.94 -0.67 6.97
CA ASP A 315 -3.28 -1.97 7.02
C ASP A 315 -2.64 -2.32 5.66
N ARG A 316 -1.68 -3.24 5.67
CA ARG A 316 -1.02 -3.70 4.44
C ARG A 316 -1.98 -4.57 3.61
N LEU A 317 -1.91 -4.36 2.30
CA LEU A 317 -2.60 -5.12 1.28
C LEU A 317 -1.58 -5.84 0.39
N TYR A 318 -1.87 -7.08 -0.01
CA TYR A 318 -1.03 -7.85 -0.91
C TYR A 318 -1.87 -8.42 -2.07
N TYR A 319 -1.18 -8.83 -3.14
CA TYR A 319 -1.81 -9.44 -4.31
C TYR A 319 -1.13 -10.78 -4.60
N ASN A 320 -1.93 -11.80 -4.82
CA ASN A 320 -1.51 -13.10 -5.32
C ASN A 320 -0.95 -12.99 -6.75
N ALA A 321 -0.26 -14.04 -7.19
CA ALA A 321 0.39 -14.08 -8.51
C ALA A 321 -0.61 -14.03 -9.70
N ASP A 322 -1.85 -14.44 -9.49
CA ASP A 322 -2.95 -14.37 -10.47
C ASP A 322 -3.60 -12.97 -10.57
N GLY A 323 -3.25 -12.06 -9.65
CA GLY A 323 -3.82 -10.71 -9.54
C GLY A 323 -4.95 -10.57 -8.53
N THR A 324 -5.41 -11.63 -7.85
CA THR A 324 -6.36 -11.48 -6.75
C THR A 324 -5.72 -10.72 -5.58
N MET A 325 -6.49 -9.87 -4.90
CA MET A 325 -6.12 -9.26 -3.63
C MET A 325 -6.30 -10.28 -2.50
N GLN A 326 -5.28 -10.40 -1.65
CA GLN A 326 -5.36 -11.15 -0.39
C GLN A 326 -6.29 -10.42 0.60
N ARG A 327 -6.92 -11.18 1.50
CA ARG A 327 -7.79 -10.61 2.52
C ARG A 327 -6.97 -9.90 3.60
N VAL A 328 -7.30 -8.66 3.89
CA VAL A 328 -6.57 -7.83 4.86
C VAL A 328 -6.99 -8.17 6.29
N ASN A 329 -6.01 -8.50 7.12
CA ASN A 329 -6.15 -8.73 8.55
C ASN A 329 -6.17 -7.39 9.31
N ALA A 330 -7.29 -6.68 9.24
CA ALA A 330 -7.45 -5.36 9.83
C ALA A 330 -7.36 -5.38 11.36
N GLY A 331 -6.42 -4.63 11.94
CA GLY A 331 -6.08 -4.73 13.37
C GLY A 331 -5.61 -3.43 14.03
N PRO A 332 -5.50 -3.42 15.38
CA PRO A 332 -5.00 -2.26 16.14
C PRO A 332 -3.49 -2.03 15.96
N VAL A 333 -2.76 -3.03 15.48
CA VAL A 333 -1.31 -2.92 15.23
C VAL A 333 -1.01 -1.95 14.09
N GLY A 334 -1.81 -1.95 13.02
CA GLY A 334 -1.54 -1.15 11.83
C GLY A 334 -0.26 -1.56 11.10
N VAL A 335 0.44 -0.58 10.55
CA VAL A 335 1.59 -0.81 9.64
C VAL A 335 2.90 -0.34 10.24
N PRO A 336 4.02 -1.07 10.03
CA PRO A 336 5.31 -0.68 10.60
C PRO A 336 5.87 0.56 9.91
N GLN A 337 6.58 1.38 10.70
CA GLN A 337 7.23 2.62 10.27
C GLN A 337 8.28 2.36 9.17
N LEU A 338 8.24 3.14 8.10
CA LEU A 338 9.11 2.96 6.93
C LEU A 338 10.47 3.67 7.05
N LYS A 339 10.58 4.68 7.94
CA LYS A 339 11.82 5.40 8.24
C LYS A 339 11.74 6.16 9.56
N ASN A 340 12.89 6.37 10.19
CA ASN A 340 13.02 7.14 11.43
C ASN A 340 12.75 8.64 11.20
N VAL A 341 12.22 9.32 12.21
CA VAL A 341 12.08 10.79 12.23
C VAL A 341 13.44 11.42 12.59
N ASN A 342 13.96 12.31 11.75
CA ASN A 342 15.26 12.96 12.02
C ASN A 342 15.11 14.02 13.14
N ALA A 343 15.77 13.79 14.28
CA ALA A 343 15.69 14.67 15.45
C ALA A 343 16.12 16.12 15.17
N PHE A 344 17.05 16.33 14.25
CA PHE A 344 17.69 17.62 13.98
C PHE A 344 16.97 18.47 12.91
N ASN A 345 15.96 17.91 12.25
CA ASN A 345 15.05 18.68 11.40
C ASN A 345 14.09 19.53 12.24
N ILE A 346 13.46 20.53 11.61
CA ILE A 346 12.30 21.22 12.21
C ILE A 346 11.08 20.33 12.01
N ASN A 347 10.73 19.58 13.06
CA ASN A 347 9.57 18.72 13.08
C ASN A 347 8.36 19.54 13.53
N GLN A 348 7.28 19.52 12.75
CA GLN A 348 6.03 20.18 13.17
C GLN A 348 5.46 19.45 14.39
N ALA A 349 4.80 20.16 15.29
CA ALA A 349 4.33 19.59 16.55
C ALA A 349 3.04 18.77 16.37
N GLU A 350 2.24 19.14 15.38
CA GLU A 350 1.08 18.39 14.90
C GLU A 350 1.43 17.20 13.98
N MET A 351 2.71 16.79 13.96
CA MET A 351 3.18 15.52 13.40
C MET A 351 3.57 14.60 14.54
N PHE A 352 2.80 13.51 14.70
CA PHE A 352 2.93 12.56 15.81
C PHE A 352 2.38 11.19 15.41
N ASP A 353 2.80 10.15 16.13
CA ASP A 353 2.14 8.84 16.11
C ASP A 353 0.89 8.90 16.99
N ASN A 354 1.05 9.15 18.30
CA ASN A 354 0.03 8.89 19.31
C ASN A 354 -0.06 10.05 20.31
N GLU A 355 -1.22 10.30 20.90
CA GLU A 355 -1.51 11.53 21.65
C GLU A 355 -2.53 11.33 22.77
N ASN A 356 -2.64 12.34 23.64
CA ASN A 356 -3.65 12.37 24.69
C ASN A 356 -4.12 13.80 24.97
N GLY A 357 -5.40 14.08 24.68
CA GLY A 357 -6.10 15.30 25.09
C GLY A 357 -5.64 16.60 24.40
N ILE A 358 -4.78 16.52 23.39
CA ILE A 358 -4.41 17.67 22.55
C ILE A 358 -5.58 18.10 21.65
N GLU A 359 -5.49 19.32 21.14
CA GLU A 359 -6.32 19.83 20.04
C GLU A 359 -5.38 20.54 19.05
N THR A 360 -5.80 20.78 17.81
CA THR A 360 -5.02 21.50 16.79
C THR A 360 -5.71 22.78 16.35
N GLU A 361 -4.96 23.87 16.15
CA GLU A 361 -5.46 25.10 15.53
C GLU A 361 -4.46 25.68 14.52
N ARG A 362 -4.93 26.51 13.57
CA ARG A 362 -4.02 27.24 12.66
C ARG A 362 -3.22 28.28 13.45
N ALA A 363 -1.90 28.22 13.34
CA ALA A 363 -1.00 29.20 13.92
C ALA A 363 -1.05 30.52 13.16
N SER A 364 -0.86 31.64 13.87
CA SER A 364 -0.72 32.98 13.29
C SER A 364 0.51 33.14 12.38
N GLU A 365 1.42 32.16 12.36
CA GLU A 365 2.59 32.10 11.47
C GLU A 365 2.31 31.32 10.16
N GLY A 366 1.12 30.75 9.99
CA GLY A 366 0.64 30.12 8.74
C GLY A 366 0.68 28.59 8.71
N THR A 367 1.33 27.96 9.69
CA THR A 367 1.30 26.50 9.93
C THR A 367 0.08 26.10 10.77
N MET A 368 -0.02 24.83 11.17
CA MET A 368 -0.83 24.42 12.31
C MET A 368 -0.04 24.57 13.63
N ASN A 369 -0.68 24.25 14.76
CA ASN A 369 -0.04 24.05 16.06
C ASN A 369 -0.88 23.14 16.97
N LEU A 370 -0.23 22.43 17.89
CA LEU A 370 -0.88 21.83 19.05
C LEU A 370 -1.35 22.90 20.04
N MET A 371 -2.51 22.68 20.66
CA MET A 371 -2.99 23.33 21.87
C MET A 371 -2.83 22.34 23.03
N MET A 372 -2.01 22.65 24.03
CA MET A 372 -1.66 21.72 25.12
C MET A 372 -2.07 22.27 26.50
N GLY A 373 -2.83 21.48 27.24
CA GLY A 373 -3.29 21.72 28.61
C GLY A 373 -2.29 21.24 29.67
N SER A 374 -2.81 20.80 30.82
CA SER A 374 -2.01 20.28 31.95
C SER A 374 -2.10 18.75 31.99
N GLY A 375 -1.04 18.08 31.53
CA GLY A 375 -0.94 16.63 31.52
C GLY A 375 -0.95 16.03 30.11
N ASP A 376 -1.53 16.75 29.14
CA ASP A 376 -1.62 16.44 27.70
C ASP A 376 -0.23 16.14 27.10
N TRP A 377 -0.17 15.23 26.12
CA TRP A 377 1.07 14.83 25.45
C TRP A 377 0.87 14.39 24.00
N VAL A 378 1.98 14.37 23.25
CA VAL A 378 2.14 13.64 21.98
C VAL A 378 3.38 12.74 22.06
N LYS A 379 3.36 11.64 21.32
CA LYS A 379 4.45 10.67 21.06
C LYS A 379 4.83 10.78 19.58
N ILE A 380 6.10 10.91 19.30
CA ILE A 380 6.67 10.77 17.95
C ILE A 380 7.50 9.49 17.95
N ALA A 381 7.23 8.59 17.00
CA ALA A 381 7.81 7.26 16.92
C ALA A 381 9.15 7.24 16.17
N ASP A 382 10.08 6.42 16.67
CA ASP A 382 11.44 6.23 16.16
C ASP A 382 12.15 7.53 15.73
N VAL A 383 12.34 8.45 16.67
CA VAL A 383 13.15 9.65 16.47
C VAL A 383 14.64 9.31 16.55
N ASP A 384 15.35 9.46 15.44
CA ASP A 384 16.79 9.22 15.36
C ASP A 384 17.60 10.44 15.80
N PHE A 385 18.20 10.34 16.98
CA PHE A 385 19.17 11.28 17.52
C PHE A 385 20.59 11.04 16.99
N GLY A 386 20.83 9.92 16.32
CA GLY A 386 22.12 9.51 15.75
C GLY A 386 23.26 9.67 16.74
N ALA A 387 24.25 10.46 16.37
CA ALA A 387 25.42 10.77 17.20
C ALA A 387 25.11 11.65 18.42
N GLY A 388 23.98 12.37 18.44
CA GLY A 388 23.30 12.72 19.68
C GLY A 388 22.93 14.18 19.90
N ALA A 389 21.75 14.37 20.48
CA ALA A 389 21.26 15.66 20.94
C ALA A 389 21.69 15.95 22.40
N THR A 390 21.93 17.22 22.67
CA THR A 390 22.25 17.81 23.98
C THR A 390 21.27 18.92 24.38
N GLY A 391 20.16 19.05 23.67
CA GLY A 391 19.15 20.08 23.88
C GLY A 391 18.02 20.02 22.86
N MET A 392 17.05 20.92 23.00
CA MET A 392 15.90 21.07 22.10
C MET A 392 15.49 22.55 22.01
N ASN A 393 15.13 22.99 20.81
CA ASN A 393 14.41 24.23 20.54
C ASN A 393 12.92 23.90 20.32
N ALA A 394 12.03 24.75 20.81
CA ALA A 394 10.59 24.64 20.56
C ALA A 394 9.98 26.00 20.25
N ARG A 395 9.08 26.05 19.26
CA ARG A 395 8.28 27.23 18.90
C ARG A 395 6.97 27.19 19.69
N VAL A 396 6.86 28.06 20.69
CA VAL A 396 5.78 28.04 21.68
C VAL A 396 5.08 29.39 21.79
N ALA A 397 3.81 29.37 22.18
CA ALA A 397 3.03 30.54 22.52
C ALA A 397 2.20 30.27 23.78
N ALA A 398 2.31 31.13 24.79
CA ALA A 398 1.69 30.91 26.10
C ALA A 398 1.30 32.23 26.76
N ALA A 399 0.10 32.29 27.34
CA ALA A 399 -0.37 33.44 28.12
C ALA A 399 0.04 33.39 29.61
N ILE A 400 0.65 32.27 30.04
CA ILE A 400 1.15 31.99 31.39
C ILE A 400 2.50 31.26 31.27
N ASN A 401 3.23 31.11 32.38
CA ASN A 401 4.39 30.21 32.41
C ASN A 401 3.92 28.75 32.48
N SER A 402 4.64 27.87 31.81
CA SER A 402 4.40 26.42 31.72
C SER A 402 5.72 25.65 31.67
N GLY A 403 5.66 24.32 31.56
CA GLY A 403 6.78 23.46 31.21
C GLY A 403 6.40 22.44 30.13
N LEU A 404 7.31 22.20 29.21
CA LEU A 404 7.25 21.09 28.26
C LEU A 404 8.31 20.05 28.65
N GLU A 405 7.86 18.92 29.17
CA GLU A 405 8.68 17.76 29.51
C GLU A 405 9.05 16.97 28.25
N ILE A 406 10.32 16.60 28.13
CA ILE A 406 10.82 15.69 27.10
C ILE A 406 11.10 14.36 27.80
N ARG A 407 10.42 13.29 27.38
CA ARG A 407 10.54 11.93 27.93
C ARG A 407 10.86 10.97 26.77
N LEU A 408 11.65 9.93 27.01
CA LEU A 408 12.02 8.92 26.01
C LEU A 408 11.40 7.57 26.36
N ASP A 409 11.08 6.75 25.34
CA ASP A 409 10.67 5.34 25.39
C ASP A 409 9.36 5.02 26.13
N SER A 410 8.87 5.92 26.98
CA SER A 410 7.57 5.81 27.66
C SER A 410 7.17 7.14 28.28
N ILE A 411 5.87 7.47 28.21
CA ILE A 411 5.26 8.58 28.98
C ILE A 411 5.50 8.47 30.50
N ASN A 412 5.74 7.24 31.00
CA ASN A 412 6.02 6.97 32.42
C ASN A 412 7.49 7.19 32.83
N ASN A 413 8.43 7.21 31.87
CA ASN A 413 9.84 7.46 32.15
C ASN A 413 10.04 8.91 32.63
N ALA A 414 10.98 9.12 33.55
CA ALA A 414 11.31 10.46 34.04
C ALA A 414 11.82 11.35 32.89
N PRO A 415 11.49 12.65 32.86
CA PRO A 415 11.89 13.53 31.77
C PRO A 415 13.41 13.73 31.75
N ILE A 416 14.01 13.63 30.56
CA ILE A 416 15.42 13.96 30.33
C ILE A 416 15.69 15.47 30.48
N ALA A 417 14.65 16.27 30.24
CA ALA A 417 14.62 17.71 30.44
C ALA A 417 13.18 18.23 30.54
N THR A 418 13.01 19.42 31.12
CA THR A 418 11.76 20.17 31.06
C THR A 418 12.05 21.59 30.61
N LEU A 419 11.69 21.91 29.37
CA LEU A 419 11.74 23.28 28.84
C LEU A 419 10.80 24.16 29.67
N GLN A 420 11.34 25.19 30.32
CA GLN A 420 10.57 26.11 31.15
C GLN A 420 9.93 27.18 30.24
N VAL A 421 8.78 26.85 29.64
CA VAL A 421 8.03 27.74 28.73
C VAL A 421 7.62 29.01 29.46
N GLN A 422 8.29 30.12 29.15
CA GLN A 422 7.95 31.44 29.66
C GLN A 422 6.73 32.01 28.91
N ASN A 423 5.92 32.80 29.61
CA ASN A 423 4.84 33.59 29.04
C ASN A 423 5.35 34.45 27.87
N THR A 424 4.82 34.22 26.68
CA THR A 424 5.27 34.86 25.44
C THR A 424 4.51 36.14 25.11
N GLY A 425 3.43 36.43 25.86
CA GLY A 425 2.51 37.54 25.64
C GLY A 425 1.11 37.11 25.20
N GLY A 426 0.91 35.84 24.82
CA GLY A 426 -0.41 35.32 24.44
C GLY A 426 -0.36 34.03 23.61
N TRP A 427 -1.52 33.38 23.46
CA TRP A 427 -1.72 32.07 22.80
C TRP A 427 -1.30 31.99 21.33
N GLN A 428 -1.16 33.13 20.65
CA GLN A 428 -0.73 33.23 19.26
C GLN A 428 0.42 34.25 19.09
N THR A 429 1.19 34.45 20.16
CA THR A 429 2.40 35.29 20.19
C THR A 429 3.62 34.37 20.32
N TRP A 430 4.26 34.06 19.20
CA TRP A 430 5.21 32.96 19.10
C TRP A 430 6.65 33.36 19.45
N GLN A 431 7.28 32.53 20.28
CA GLN A 431 8.70 32.64 20.63
C GLN A 431 9.37 31.27 20.55
N THR A 432 10.62 31.24 20.11
CA THR A 432 11.44 30.03 20.16
C THR A 432 12.16 30.00 21.50
N GLN A 433 11.96 28.92 22.27
CA GLN A 433 12.57 28.74 23.58
C GLN A 433 13.38 27.43 23.58
N SER A 434 14.45 27.38 24.36
CA SER A 434 15.46 26.30 24.29
C SER A 434 15.76 25.68 25.65
N VAL A 435 16.05 24.38 25.66
CA VAL A 435 16.51 23.61 26.82
C VAL A 435 17.74 22.79 26.47
N SER A 436 18.59 22.50 27.45
CA SER A 436 19.78 21.64 27.30
C SER A 436 19.71 20.45 28.26
N PHE A 437 20.27 19.32 27.85
CA PHE A 437 20.25 18.06 28.60
C PHE A 437 21.48 17.19 28.31
N SER A 438 21.68 16.13 29.09
CA SER A 438 22.74 15.13 28.90
C SER A 438 22.57 14.38 27.58
N ARG A 439 23.67 14.19 26.83
CA ARG A 439 23.67 13.61 25.48
C ARG A 439 22.81 12.33 25.35
N VAL A 440 21.78 12.40 24.51
CA VAL A 440 20.94 11.28 24.03
C VAL A 440 21.47 10.81 22.67
N THR A 441 21.41 9.51 22.34
CA THR A 441 21.99 8.94 21.11
C THR A 441 21.19 7.73 20.61
N GLY A 442 21.10 7.53 19.30
CA GLY A 442 20.34 6.44 18.69
C GLY A 442 18.86 6.78 18.51
N VAL A 443 18.03 5.76 18.29
CA VAL A 443 16.60 5.89 17.97
C VAL A 443 15.76 5.70 19.24
N HIS A 444 14.78 6.58 19.46
CA HIS A 444 13.90 6.54 20.63
C HIS A 444 12.49 7.06 20.29
N ASP A 445 11.46 6.51 20.92
CA ASP A 445 10.16 7.19 21.03
C ASP A 445 10.30 8.48 21.85
N VAL A 446 9.79 9.60 21.34
CA VAL A 446 9.84 10.90 22.01
C VAL A 446 8.44 11.32 22.46
N TYR A 447 8.25 11.40 23.78
CA TYR A 447 7.04 11.97 24.37
C TYR A 447 7.27 13.43 24.77
N LEU A 448 6.47 14.32 24.20
CA LEU A 448 6.42 15.74 24.55
C LEU A 448 5.18 15.98 25.41
N ARG A 449 5.37 16.22 26.72
CA ARG A 449 4.28 16.35 27.70
C ARG A 449 4.20 17.74 28.32
N SER A 450 3.01 18.32 28.33
CA SER A 450 2.74 19.64 28.88
C SER A 450 2.41 19.60 30.37
N THR A 451 2.97 20.52 31.17
CA THR A 451 2.63 20.66 32.61
C THR A 451 1.61 21.75 32.90
N ALA A 452 1.39 22.69 31.96
CA ALA A 452 0.37 23.74 32.04
C ALA A 452 0.07 24.32 30.64
N GLY A 453 -0.98 25.15 30.54
CA GLY A 453 -1.46 25.67 29.26
C GLY A 453 -0.40 26.38 28.40
N HIS A 454 -0.09 25.81 27.22
CA HIS A 454 0.68 26.44 26.15
C HIS A 454 0.31 25.87 24.77
N ASN A 455 0.57 26.62 23.69
CA ASN A 455 0.54 26.10 22.33
C ASN A 455 1.99 25.78 21.87
N LEU A 456 2.13 24.75 21.03
CA LEU A 456 3.40 24.26 20.49
C LEU A 456 3.25 24.08 18.97
N ASN A 457 4.14 24.69 18.18
CA ASN A 457 4.06 24.76 16.71
C ASN A 457 5.09 23.85 16.03
N TRP A 458 6.36 23.93 16.43
CA TRP A 458 7.40 22.99 15.99
C TRP A 458 8.46 22.76 17.06
N TYR A 459 9.20 21.67 16.94
CA TYR A 459 10.38 21.37 17.75
C TYR A 459 11.56 20.94 16.87
N GLN A 460 12.77 21.10 17.40
CA GLN A 460 14.02 20.70 16.75
C GLN A 460 15.03 20.35 17.83
N PHE A 461 15.61 19.15 17.79
CA PHE A 461 16.69 18.80 18.72
C PHE A 461 18.01 19.46 18.30
N THR A 462 18.83 19.82 19.30
CA THR A 462 20.12 20.49 19.11
C THR A 462 21.24 19.64 19.68
N GLY A 463 22.35 19.52 18.96
CA GLY A 463 23.49 18.68 19.31
C GLY A 463 24.43 18.51 18.13
N THR A 464 25.24 17.45 18.15
CA THR A 464 26.21 17.17 17.07
C THR A 464 25.59 16.25 16.02
N THR A 465 25.18 16.82 14.89
CA THR A 465 24.98 16.13 13.61
C THR A 465 26.34 15.68 13.06
N GLY A 466 26.85 14.56 13.57
CA GLY A 466 28.15 14.00 13.17
C GLY A 466 28.54 12.77 13.99
N GLY A 467 28.37 11.59 13.40
CA GLY A 467 28.91 10.35 13.93
C GLY A 467 30.42 10.25 13.73
N SER A 468 31.06 9.34 14.48
CA SER A 468 32.29 8.60 14.11
C SER A 468 33.18 9.23 13.01
N GLY A 469 33.72 10.43 13.25
CA GLY A 469 34.65 11.10 12.35
C GLY A 469 34.12 11.44 10.95
N GLN A 470 32.81 11.49 10.69
CA GLN A 470 32.27 11.72 9.35
C GLN A 470 31.15 12.78 9.28
N LEU A 471 31.19 13.58 8.22
CA LEU A 471 30.20 14.61 7.87
C LEU A 471 29.73 14.39 6.42
N MET A 472 28.42 14.31 6.21
CA MET A 472 27.78 14.21 4.90
C MET A 472 26.95 15.48 4.62
N VAL A 473 26.95 15.95 3.36
CA VAL A 473 26.23 17.15 2.91
C VAL A 473 25.70 16.94 1.49
N GLU A 474 24.38 16.86 1.34
CA GLU A 474 23.67 16.89 0.06
C GLU A 474 23.82 18.29 -0.58
N LEU A 475 24.10 18.37 -1.89
CA LEU A 475 24.58 19.61 -2.51
C LEU A 475 23.48 20.59 -2.94
N GLU A 476 22.29 20.08 -3.27
CA GLU A 476 21.10 20.88 -3.58
C GLU A 476 20.58 21.66 -2.37
N SER A 477 20.84 21.18 -1.15
CA SER A 477 20.62 21.94 0.10
C SER A 477 21.35 23.30 0.12
N LEU A 478 22.42 23.44 -0.68
CA LEU A 478 23.22 24.66 -0.82
C LEU A 478 22.71 25.63 -1.90
N SER A 479 21.59 25.32 -2.56
CA SER A 479 20.95 26.12 -3.63
C SER A 479 20.70 27.59 -3.26
N ASN A 480 20.53 27.89 -1.98
CA ASN A 480 20.35 29.25 -1.46
C ASN A 480 21.64 30.10 -1.39
N GLN A 481 22.82 29.53 -1.70
CA GLN A 481 24.07 30.30 -1.74
C GLN A 481 24.11 31.23 -2.95
N SER A 482 24.47 32.51 -2.75
CA SER A 482 24.51 33.51 -3.83
C SER A 482 25.52 33.21 -4.96
N SER A 483 26.46 32.30 -4.72
CA SER A 483 27.41 31.77 -5.70
C SER A 483 26.95 30.49 -6.40
N PHE A 484 25.87 29.83 -5.95
CA PHE A 484 25.38 28.56 -6.47
C PHE A 484 25.00 28.64 -7.96
N SER A 485 24.27 29.70 -8.34
CA SER A 485 23.91 29.95 -9.73
C SER A 485 25.17 30.06 -10.61
N PRO A 486 25.22 29.43 -11.81
CA PRO A 486 24.12 28.76 -12.52
C PRO A 486 24.11 27.23 -12.41
N PHE A 487 24.55 26.59 -11.31
CA PHE A 487 24.18 25.19 -11.08
C PHE A 487 22.65 25.04 -11.12
N LEU A 488 22.16 23.98 -11.75
CA LEU A 488 20.75 23.57 -11.72
C LEU A 488 20.57 22.51 -10.64
N VAL A 489 19.46 22.58 -9.89
CA VAL A 489 18.97 21.43 -9.12
C VAL A 489 18.08 20.62 -10.06
N GLN A 490 18.35 19.33 -10.15
CA GLN A 490 17.61 18.36 -10.95
C GLN A 490 17.13 17.21 -10.05
N SER A 491 16.13 16.46 -10.50
CA SER A 491 15.64 15.26 -9.78
C SER A 491 16.07 13.98 -10.48
N ASP A 492 16.48 12.98 -9.70
CA ASP A 492 16.77 11.61 -10.12
C ASP A 492 16.56 10.71 -8.90
N SER A 493 15.70 9.68 -9.01
CA SER A 493 15.39 8.77 -7.91
C SER A 493 16.57 7.90 -7.46
N ALA A 494 17.68 7.90 -8.20
CA ALA A 494 18.94 7.27 -7.82
C ALA A 494 19.98 8.24 -7.21
N ALA A 495 19.71 9.55 -7.16
CA ALA A 495 20.47 10.54 -6.38
C ALA A 495 20.15 10.41 -4.87
N SER A 496 21.02 10.87 -3.95
CA SER A 496 20.63 10.97 -2.54
C SER A 496 19.64 12.13 -2.35
N GLY A 497 18.70 11.98 -1.42
CA GLY A 497 17.52 12.86 -1.33
C GLY A 497 16.58 12.85 -2.56
N GLY A 498 16.90 12.12 -3.64
CA GLY A 498 16.17 12.14 -4.91
C GLY A 498 16.49 13.33 -5.81
N GLN A 499 17.50 14.14 -5.47
CA GLN A 499 17.89 15.35 -6.20
C GLN A 499 19.41 15.49 -6.30
N TYR A 500 19.90 16.24 -7.29
CA TYR A 500 21.33 16.48 -7.50
C TYR A 500 21.56 17.86 -8.09
N ILE A 501 22.82 18.29 -8.14
CA ILE A 501 23.24 19.50 -8.84
C ILE A 501 23.98 19.14 -10.14
N GLU A 502 23.66 19.82 -11.23
CA GLU A 502 24.45 19.75 -12.47
C GLU A 502 24.89 21.13 -12.91
N TRP A 503 26.05 21.21 -13.56
CA TRP A 503 26.28 22.35 -14.44
C TRP A 503 25.44 22.17 -15.71
N PRO A 504 24.62 23.16 -16.11
CA PRO A 504 23.73 23.02 -17.27
C PRO A 504 24.50 22.63 -18.53
N ASN A 505 24.20 21.47 -19.11
CA ASN A 505 24.83 20.98 -20.34
C ASN A 505 24.48 21.92 -21.52
N ASN A 506 25.46 22.73 -21.92
CA ASN A 506 25.28 23.91 -22.80
C ASN A 506 26.58 24.33 -23.53
N ASN A 507 27.61 23.49 -23.51
CA ASN A 507 28.94 23.68 -24.10
C ASN A 507 29.74 24.87 -23.53
N ASN A 508 29.38 25.41 -22.35
CA ASN A 508 30.06 26.56 -21.72
C ASN A 508 31.01 26.12 -20.58
N GLN A 509 32.06 25.38 -20.93
CA GLN A 509 33.01 24.79 -19.98
C GLN A 509 34.05 25.79 -19.43
N LEU A 510 34.33 25.73 -18.13
CA LEU A 510 35.37 26.51 -17.45
C LEU A 510 36.71 25.76 -17.45
N LEU A 511 37.31 25.53 -18.62
CA LEU A 511 38.53 24.71 -18.75
C LEU A 511 39.85 25.41 -18.32
N GLY A 512 39.81 26.72 -18.04
CA GLY A 512 40.97 27.51 -17.63
C GLY A 512 41.15 27.62 -16.12
N THR A 513 42.28 28.17 -15.67
CA THR A 513 42.55 28.41 -14.23
C THR A 513 41.45 29.28 -13.60
N PRO A 514 40.66 28.77 -12.64
CA PRO A 514 39.52 29.49 -12.08
C PRO A 514 39.92 30.60 -11.11
N ALA A 515 39.08 31.63 -11.01
CA ALA A 515 39.18 32.70 -10.02
C ALA A 515 38.27 32.43 -8.81
N ASP A 516 38.60 33.01 -7.66
CA ASP A 516 37.86 32.82 -6.41
C ASP A 516 36.43 33.38 -6.42
N ASN A 517 36.17 34.33 -7.31
CA ASN A 517 34.88 35.00 -7.51
C ASN A 517 34.12 34.50 -8.76
N GLU A 518 34.50 33.34 -9.30
CA GLU A 518 33.67 32.64 -10.31
C GLU A 518 32.31 32.25 -9.71
N SER A 519 31.26 32.33 -10.55
CA SER A 519 29.93 31.83 -10.21
C SER A 519 29.87 30.29 -10.32
N GLY A 520 28.74 29.64 -10.02
CA GLY A 520 28.64 28.18 -10.01
C GLY A 520 29.59 27.55 -8.99
N GLN A 521 29.65 28.13 -7.79
CA GLN A 521 30.48 27.73 -6.66
C GLN A 521 29.61 27.45 -5.43
N ILE A 522 29.86 26.32 -4.78
CA ILE A 522 29.29 25.95 -3.49
C ILE A 522 30.36 25.95 -2.40
N GLN A 523 29.96 26.30 -1.18
CA GLN A 523 30.83 26.34 0.00
C GLN A 523 30.27 25.44 1.12
N ILE A 524 31.07 24.48 1.56
CA ILE A 524 30.77 23.55 2.65
C ILE A 524 31.66 23.93 3.83
N ALA A 525 31.07 24.62 4.80
CA ALA A 525 31.74 25.02 6.03
C ALA A 525 31.65 23.90 7.08
N PHE A 526 32.80 23.50 7.63
CA PHE A 526 32.90 22.48 8.67
C PHE A 526 33.84 22.92 9.81
N SER A 527 33.98 22.08 10.82
CA SER A 527 34.88 22.27 11.96
C SER A 527 35.49 20.94 12.41
N LEU A 528 36.74 20.97 12.87
CA LEU A 528 37.46 19.82 13.46
C LEU A 528 37.75 20.07 14.94
N SER A 529 37.45 19.09 15.80
CA SER A 529 37.73 19.19 17.25
C SER A 529 39.20 19.00 17.64
N GLN A 530 40.00 18.37 16.78
CA GLN A 530 41.45 18.23 16.90
C GLN A 530 42.06 18.10 15.49
N SER A 531 43.38 18.28 15.37
CA SER A 531 44.04 18.11 14.06
C SER A 531 43.95 16.66 13.57
N ALA A 532 43.57 16.47 12.30
CA ALA A 532 43.34 15.16 11.68
C ALA A 532 43.50 15.26 10.16
N SER A 533 43.75 14.13 9.48
CA SER A 533 43.66 14.09 8.01
C SER A 533 42.19 13.91 7.60
N VAL A 534 41.71 14.66 6.60
CA VAL A 534 40.30 14.59 6.15
C VAL A 534 40.21 14.05 4.73
N GLN A 535 39.66 12.85 4.58
CA GLN A 535 39.32 12.29 3.28
C GLN A 535 38.08 13.00 2.73
N PHE A 536 38.13 13.43 1.48
CA PHE A 536 37.00 14.02 0.74
C PHE A 536 36.56 13.05 -0.36
N GLN A 537 35.29 12.65 -0.26
CA GLN A 537 34.59 11.83 -1.25
C GLN A 537 33.35 12.59 -1.77
N MET A 538 32.94 12.26 -2.99
CA MET A 538 31.83 12.87 -3.71
C MET A 538 30.97 11.76 -4.34
N ARG A 539 29.66 11.76 -4.12
CA ARG A 539 28.71 10.99 -4.91
C ARG A 539 28.43 11.77 -6.19
N ALA A 540 28.65 11.14 -7.35
CA ALA A 540 28.58 11.81 -8.65
C ALA A 540 28.20 10.83 -9.77
N ALA A 541 27.66 11.37 -10.86
CA ALA A 541 27.37 10.66 -12.11
C ALA A 541 28.05 11.38 -13.27
N MET A 542 29.31 11.01 -13.53
CA MET A 542 30.18 11.57 -14.57
C MET A 542 30.13 10.65 -15.80
N LEU A 543 29.08 10.81 -16.60
CA LEU A 543 28.59 9.75 -17.51
C LEU A 543 29.44 9.55 -18.78
N ASN A 544 30.29 10.51 -19.14
CA ASN A 544 31.15 10.47 -20.33
C ASN A 544 32.37 11.39 -20.14
N ALA A 545 33.33 11.33 -21.06
CA ALA A 545 34.62 12.04 -20.96
C ALA A 545 34.57 13.56 -21.25
N ASP A 546 33.40 14.10 -21.60
CA ASP A 546 33.16 15.55 -21.73
C ASP A 546 32.44 16.12 -20.50
N ASP A 547 31.93 15.25 -19.60
CA ASP A 547 31.15 15.57 -18.38
C ASP A 547 31.84 15.00 -17.08
N ASP A 548 33.18 14.88 -17.00
CA ASP A 548 33.89 14.13 -15.93
C ASP A 548 34.76 14.92 -14.93
N SER A 549 34.47 16.21 -14.73
CA SER A 549 35.35 17.06 -13.91
C SER A 549 34.72 18.25 -13.17
N PHE A 550 35.39 18.63 -12.08
CA PHE A 550 35.10 19.84 -11.31
C PHE A 550 36.36 20.39 -10.63
N TYR A 551 36.35 21.66 -10.24
CA TYR A 551 37.39 22.20 -9.36
C TYR A 551 36.97 22.12 -7.91
N TYR A 552 37.95 21.93 -7.02
CA TYR A 552 37.76 22.03 -5.58
C TYR A 552 38.95 22.73 -4.91
N LYS A 553 38.72 23.31 -3.74
CA LYS A 553 39.79 23.77 -2.84
C LYS A 553 39.36 23.79 -1.39
N LEU A 554 40.32 23.67 -0.49
CA LEU A 554 40.12 23.86 0.94
C LEU A 554 40.63 25.23 1.38
N ASP A 555 39.85 25.94 2.17
CA ASP A 555 40.12 27.26 2.74
C ASP A 555 40.60 28.28 1.68
N ASN A 556 41.79 28.84 1.89
CA ASN A 556 42.47 29.79 1.02
C ASN A 556 43.54 29.10 0.14
N GLY A 557 43.42 27.79 -0.08
CA GLY A 557 44.29 27.02 -0.97
C GLY A 557 44.17 27.41 -2.44
N ALA A 558 44.99 26.78 -3.27
CA ALA A 558 44.84 26.85 -4.73
C ALA A 558 43.71 25.93 -5.20
N TRP A 559 43.05 26.30 -6.30
CA TRP A 559 42.09 25.43 -6.98
C TRP A 559 42.80 24.20 -7.55
N THR A 560 42.27 23.02 -7.20
CA THR A 560 42.70 21.70 -7.67
C THR A 560 41.59 21.13 -8.55
N THR A 561 41.94 20.23 -9.48
CA THR A 561 40.99 19.68 -10.46
C THR A 561 40.77 18.19 -10.22
N GLN A 562 39.52 17.76 -10.03
CA GLN A 562 39.11 16.37 -10.26
C GLN A 562 38.79 16.22 -11.75
N ASN A 563 39.30 15.19 -12.43
CA ASN A 563 39.25 15.08 -13.90
C ASN A 563 39.46 13.62 -14.34
N ASN A 564 39.04 13.26 -15.56
CA ASN A 564 39.18 11.92 -16.18
C ASN A 564 38.54 10.81 -15.33
N THR A 565 37.38 11.09 -14.72
CA THR A 565 36.72 10.21 -13.72
C THR A 565 35.31 9.76 -14.16
N ALA A 566 35.22 9.12 -15.32
CA ALA A 566 33.96 8.56 -15.79
C ALA A 566 33.37 7.49 -14.83
N THR A 567 32.06 7.56 -14.55
CA THR A 567 31.31 6.63 -13.71
C THR A 567 30.11 6.04 -14.47
N SER A 568 29.76 4.79 -14.19
CA SER A 568 28.63 4.10 -14.85
C SER A 568 27.28 4.41 -14.18
N GLY A 569 27.01 5.69 -13.91
CA GLY A 569 25.92 6.16 -13.02
C GLY A 569 26.45 6.68 -11.68
N TRP A 570 25.56 6.82 -10.69
CA TRP A 570 25.89 7.36 -9.37
C TRP A 570 26.91 6.50 -8.59
N GLN A 571 28.09 7.06 -8.31
CA GLN A 571 29.17 6.37 -7.60
C GLN A 571 29.92 7.31 -6.64
N ASN A 572 30.47 6.75 -5.56
CA ASN A 572 31.29 7.48 -4.59
C ASN A 572 32.74 7.60 -5.09
N VAL A 573 33.05 8.73 -5.72
CA VAL A 573 34.40 9.11 -6.15
C VAL A 573 35.22 9.60 -4.96
N SER A 574 36.46 9.12 -4.82
CA SER A 574 37.40 9.62 -3.82
C SER A 574 38.24 10.73 -4.44
N VAL A 575 38.11 11.95 -3.91
CA VAL A 575 38.58 13.20 -4.55
C VAL A 575 39.91 13.68 -3.97
N ALA A 576 40.04 13.68 -2.63
CA ALA A 576 41.26 14.15 -1.96
C ALA A 576 41.46 13.51 -0.58
N ASN A 577 42.68 13.62 -0.04
CA ASN A 577 42.95 13.49 1.38
C ASN A 577 43.70 14.74 1.87
N PHE A 578 43.08 15.51 2.77
CA PHE A 578 43.64 16.74 3.33
C PHE A 578 44.46 16.40 4.57
N GLU A 579 45.74 16.11 4.37
CA GLU A 579 46.64 15.62 5.43
C GLU A 579 46.86 16.64 6.57
N ASN A 580 46.76 16.20 7.82
CA ASN A 580 47.06 16.98 9.03
C ASN A 580 46.37 18.36 9.09
N LEU A 581 45.10 18.42 8.66
CA LEU A 581 44.27 19.60 8.80
C LEU A 581 44.14 19.99 10.30
N ALA A 582 44.05 21.28 10.60
CA ALA A 582 44.11 21.78 11.97
C ALA A 582 42.80 21.58 12.74
N ALA A 583 42.86 21.75 14.07
CA ALA A 583 41.64 21.96 14.86
C ALA A 583 41.06 23.35 14.56
N GLY A 584 39.74 23.46 14.40
CA GLY A 584 39.04 24.71 14.09
C GLY A 584 38.16 24.64 12.85
N ASN A 585 37.71 25.80 12.37
CA ASN A 585 36.76 25.92 11.26
C ASN A 585 37.47 25.93 9.90
N HIS A 586 36.90 25.22 8.94
CA HIS A 586 37.38 25.06 7.58
C HIS A 586 36.25 25.20 6.56
N VAL A 587 36.58 25.54 5.31
CA VAL A 587 35.61 25.64 4.21
C VAL A 587 36.13 24.92 2.98
N LEU A 588 35.53 23.78 2.63
CA LEU A 588 35.67 23.18 1.32
C LEU A 588 34.83 23.99 0.31
N ARG A 589 35.41 24.28 -0.85
CA ARG A 589 34.72 24.91 -1.99
C ARG A 589 34.79 24.00 -3.19
N ILE A 590 33.69 23.88 -3.91
CA ILE A 590 33.59 23.17 -5.19
C ILE A 590 33.03 24.16 -6.23
N LEU A 591 33.52 24.07 -7.46
CA LEU A 591 33.25 25.00 -8.56
C LEU A 591 33.13 24.21 -9.86
N ARG A 592 32.23 24.63 -10.77
CA ARG A 592 32.08 24.02 -12.10
C ARG A 592 33.41 23.88 -12.85
N ARG A 593 33.56 22.84 -13.67
CA ARG A 593 34.61 22.78 -14.71
C ARG A 593 34.00 22.42 -16.06
N GLU A 594 33.69 21.15 -16.28
CA GLU A 594 32.97 20.71 -17.47
C GLU A 594 31.46 20.84 -17.27
N ASP A 595 30.73 20.87 -18.38
CA ASP A 595 29.27 20.87 -18.35
C ASP A 595 28.72 19.45 -18.21
N GLY A 596 27.40 19.29 -18.02
CA GLY A 596 26.73 18.00 -17.79
C GLY A 596 27.12 17.24 -16.51
N THR A 597 28.24 17.61 -15.87
CA THR A 597 28.82 16.97 -14.69
C THR A 597 27.83 17.01 -13.54
N ARG A 598 27.41 15.82 -13.07
CA ARG A 598 26.39 15.65 -12.02
C ARG A 598 27.03 15.35 -10.67
N LEU A 599 26.75 16.19 -9.68
CA LEU A 599 27.28 16.13 -8.31
C LEU A 599 26.12 16.10 -7.33
N ASP A 600 26.22 15.29 -6.28
CA ASP A 600 25.05 14.86 -5.49
C ASP A 600 25.32 15.03 -3.99
N ALA A 601 26.14 14.18 -3.38
CA ALA A 601 26.52 14.29 -1.97
C ALA A 601 28.03 14.45 -1.76
N VAL A 602 28.44 15.28 -0.80
CA VAL A 602 29.82 15.34 -0.30
C VAL A 602 29.94 14.59 1.03
N THR A 603 30.96 13.74 1.15
CA THR A 603 31.33 13.07 2.41
C THR A 603 32.75 13.45 2.81
N LEU A 604 32.91 13.94 4.03
CA LEU A 604 34.19 14.31 4.65
C LEU A 604 34.47 13.43 5.86
N THR A 605 35.53 12.62 5.79
CA THR A 605 35.90 11.65 6.83
C THR A 605 37.22 12.05 7.49
N ALA A 606 37.18 12.51 8.74
CA ALA A 606 38.33 12.83 9.56
C ALA A 606 38.95 11.58 10.19
N SER A 607 40.27 11.41 10.06
CA SER A 607 41.03 10.26 10.55
C SER A 607 41.10 10.15 12.08
N ALA A 608 40.73 11.21 12.80
CA ALA A 608 40.68 11.27 14.26
C ALA A 608 39.76 12.41 14.73
N GLY A 609 39.12 12.24 15.89
CA GLY A 609 38.28 13.28 16.49
C GLY A 609 36.89 13.36 15.86
N THR A 610 36.31 14.56 15.83
CA THR A 610 34.99 14.82 15.24
C THR A 610 35.09 15.89 14.17
N ILE A 611 34.33 15.69 13.10
CA ILE A 611 34.04 16.66 12.06
C ILE A 611 32.54 16.99 12.09
N SER A 612 32.18 18.25 11.92
CA SER A 612 30.77 18.70 11.92
C SER A 612 30.60 19.93 11.03
N ALA A 613 29.41 20.15 10.47
CA ALA A 613 29.09 21.39 9.76
C ALA A 613 29.27 22.61 10.68
N SER A 614 29.66 23.77 10.13
CA SER A 614 29.86 25.01 10.90
C SER A 614 29.04 26.17 10.34
N THR A 615 28.28 26.84 11.21
CA THR A 615 27.44 27.99 10.84
C THR A 615 28.25 29.28 10.86
N ASN A 616 28.47 29.89 9.68
CA ASN A 616 29.23 31.13 9.54
C ASN A 616 28.49 32.32 10.19
N THR A 617 28.79 32.57 11.46
CA THR A 617 28.25 33.68 12.26
C THR A 617 29.28 34.79 12.42
N SER A 618 29.34 35.71 11.46
CA SER A 618 30.14 36.94 11.54
C SER A 618 29.30 38.17 11.21
N SER A 619 29.05 39.02 12.20
CA SER A 619 28.16 40.18 12.08
C SER A 619 28.91 41.49 11.87
N SER A 620 28.38 42.34 10.98
CA SER A 620 28.62 43.79 11.00
C SER A 620 27.41 44.51 10.43
N ALA A 621 26.76 45.36 11.25
CA ALA A 621 25.45 45.92 10.95
C ALA A 621 25.50 47.32 10.31
N SER A 622 24.40 47.72 9.67
CA SER A 622 23.88 49.11 9.72
C SER A 622 22.37 49.14 9.40
N SER A 623 21.67 50.08 10.02
CA SER A 623 20.22 50.34 9.94
C SER A 623 19.87 51.26 8.73
N VAL A 624 18.64 51.70 8.40
CA VAL A 624 17.60 52.40 9.21
C VAL A 624 16.24 52.49 8.48
N SER A 625 15.13 52.05 9.11
CA SER A 625 13.70 52.50 8.98
C SER A 625 13.02 52.55 7.57
N SER A 626 11.69 52.71 7.39
CA SER A 626 10.56 53.02 8.30
C SER A 626 9.20 52.55 7.74
N SER A 627 8.28 52.08 8.60
CA SER A 627 6.82 52.04 8.36
C SER A 627 6.20 53.47 8.46
N PRO A 628 4.90 53.76 8.13
CA PRO A 628 3.69 53.00 8.55
C PRO A 628 2.43 53.02 7.62
N SER A 629 1.39 52.24 8.00
CA SER A 629 -0.09 52.48 7.84
C SER A 629 -0.73 52.72 6.44
N SER A 630 -1.98 52.30 6.14
CA SER A 630 -2.95 51.39 6.80
C SER A 630 -4.19 51.13 5.92
N SER A 631 -5.02 50.14 6.31
CA SER A 631 -6.48 50.00 6.07
C SER A 631 -7.03 49.67 4.66
N ALA A 632 -8.06 48.80 4.64
CA ALA A 632 -8.80 48.29 3.48
C ALA A 632 -9.86 49.29 2.94
N VAL A 633 -10.71 49.03 1.91
CA VAL A 633 -11.78 48.00 1.80
C VAL A 633 -12.21 47.76 0.32
N SER A 634 -12.72 46.55 0.05
CA SER A 634 -13.33 45.95 -1.17
C SER A 634 -13.88 46.79 -2.35
N SER A 635 -13.79 46.24 -3.58
CA SER A 635 -14.92 45.57 -4.30
C SER A 635 -14.83 45.56 -5.85
N SER A 636 -15.08 44.37 -6.43
CA SER A 636 -15.66 44.05 -7.77
C SER A 636 -15.56 45.01 -8.98
N VAL A 637 -15.07 44.50 -10.12
CA VAL A 637 -15.89 44.01 -11.28
C VAL A 637 -14.95 43.47 -12.38
N ALA A 638 -15.35 42.40 -13.08
CA ALA A 638 -14.57 41.78 -14.15
C ALA A 638 -14.75 42.47 -15.52
N SER A 639 -13.76 42.32 -16.42
CA SER A 639 -13.87 42.60 -17.86
C SER A 639 -12.80 41.83 -18.64
N SER A 640 -13.17 41.30 -19.81
CA SER A 640 -12.32 40.44 -20.65
C SER A 640 -11.76 41.17 -21.87
N VAL A 641 -10.63 40.69 -22.38
CA VAL A 641 -10.01 41.12 -23.66
C VAL A 641 -9.63 39.87 -24.45
N ALA A 642 -9.81 39.90 -25.78
CA ALA A 642 -9.57 38.76 -26.66
C ALA A 642 -8.22 38.87 -27.39
N SER A 643 -7.49 37.75 -27.51
CA SER A 643 -6.29 37.63 -28.34
C SER A 643 -6.62 37.44 -29.82
N SER A 644 -5.81 37.99 -30.72
CA SER A 644 -5.95 37.83 -32.17
C SER A 644 -4.98 36.77 -32.72
N THR A 645 -5.43 36.02 -33.74
CA THR A 645 -4.66 34.92 -34.35
C THR A 645 -3.81 35.42 -35.54
N PRO A 646 -2.48 35.34 -35.50
CA PRO A 646 -1.63 35.51 -36.68
C PRO A 646 -1.43 34.17 -37.40
N THR A 647 -1.39 34.18 -38.73
CA THR A 647 -1.37 32.97 -39.56
C THR A 647 -0.08 32.86 -40.39
N GLY A 648 0.70 31.83 -40.11
CA GLY A 648 1.98 31.51 -40.75
C GLY A 648 1.87 30.46 -41.86
N GLY A 649 1.05 30.71 -42.89
CA GLY A 649 0.98 29.93 -44.13
C GLY A 649 0.38 28.51 -44.05
N ASN A 650 0.93 27.67 -43.18
CA ASN A 650 0.48 26.29 -42.88
C ASN A 650 0.26 26.07 -41.37
N VAL A 651 0.76 26.97 -40.53
CA VAL A 651 0.72 26.90 -39.07
C VAL A 651 -0.02 28.12 -38.52
N SER A 652 -0.84 27.88 -37.50
CA SER A 652 -1.55 28.90 -36.72
C SER A 652 -1.22 28.74 -35.25
N GLY A 653 -1.46 29.77 -34.43
CA GLY A 653 -1.38 29.59 -32.99
C GLY A 653 -2.21 30.59 -32.20
N SER A 654 -2.61 30.17 -31.01
CA SER A 654 -3.48 30.89 -30.08
C SER A 654 -2.76 31.12 -28.75
N ILE A 655 -2.79 32.36 -28.28
CA ILE A 655 -2.26 32.76 -26.96
C ILE A 655 -3.40 32.72 -25.95
N GLN A 656 -3.21 32.04 -24.82
CA GLN A 656 -4.07 32.17 -23.65
C GLN A 656 -3.26 32.71 -22.48
N ILE A 657 -3.66 33.88 -21.95
CA ILE A 657 -3.04 34.44 -20.76
C ILE A 657 -3.38 33.56 -19.55
N THR A 658 -2.36 33.06 -18.86
CA THR A 658 -2.45 32.13 -17.73
C THR A 658 -2.29 32.84 -16.38
N ASN A 659 -1.60 33.98 -16.35
CA ASN A 659 -1.49 34.85 -15.18
C ASN A 659 -1.31 36.30 -15.65
N ASP A 660 -1.99 37.28 -15.05
CA ASP A 660 -1.88 38.69 -15.41
C ASP A 660 -1.84 39.57 -14.15
N TRP A 661 -0.76 40.33 -14.00
CA TRP A 661 -0.53 41.24 -12.86
C TRP A 661 -0.52 42.72 -13.30
N GLY A 662 -1.05 43.02 -14.49
CA GLY A 662 -1.19 44.36 -15.07
C GLY A 662 0.13 44.95 -15.60
N GLY A 663 1.18 44.97 -14.78
CA GLY A 663 2.55 45.33 -15.19
C GLY A 663 3.24 44.27 -16.06
N GLY A 664 2.62 43.10 -16.21
CA GLY A 664 3.08 41.99 -17.03
C GLY A 664 2.10 40.84 -16.95
N TYR A 665 2.36 39.79 -17.73
CA TYR A 665 1.55 38.58 -17.77
C TYR A 665 2.41 37.37 -18.18
N CYS A 666 1.91 36.17 -17.89
CA CYS A 666 2.36 34.92 -18.50
C CYS A 666 1.21 34.32 -19.33
N ALA A 667 1.55 33.60 -20.39
CA ALA A 667 0.61 33.00 -21.31
C ALA A 667 1.14 31.67 -21.88
N SER A 668 0.24 30.73 -22.15
CA SER A 668 0.51 29.59 -23.02
C SER A 668 0.31 29.97 -24.49
N LEU A 669 1.05 29.29 -25.36
CA LEU A 669 0.93 29.35 -26.81
C LEU A 669 0.63 27.94 -27.33
N THR A 670 -0.56 27.74 -27.88
CA THR A 670 -0.85 26.54 -28.67
C THR A 670 -0.52 26.80 -30.13
N VAL A 671 0.20 25.88 -30.77
CA VAL A 671 0.61 25.95 -32.18
C VAL A 671 0.05 24.74 -32.92
N THR A 672 -0.64 24.96 -34.03
CA THR A 672 -1.37 23.92 -34.79
C THR A 672 -0.93 23.89 -36.25
N ASN A 673 -0.50 22.71 -36.73
CA ASN A 673 -0.28 22.46 -38.15
C ASN A 673 -1.63 22.17 -38.83
N SER A 674 -2.12 23.11 -39.63
CA SER A 674 -3.39 23.00 -40.36
C SER A 674 -3.24 22.42 -41.77
N SER A 675 -2.05 21.94 -42.14
CA SER A 675 -1.76 21.43 -43.49
C SER A 675 -1.82 19.90 -43.59
N GLY A 676 -1.93 19.38 -44.82
CA GLY A 676 -1.96 17.94 -45.11
C GLY A 676 -0.58 17.25 -45.15
N SER A 677 0.45 17.82 -44.50
CA SER A 677 1.80 17.25 -44.43
C SER A 677 2.48 17.66 -43.13
N ALA A 678 3.52 16.93 -42.71
CA ALA A 678 4.29 17.32 -41.52
C ALA A 678 5.02 18.65 -41.77
N VAL A 679 5.03 19.55 -40.79
CA VAL A 679 5.63 20.89 -40.89
C VAL A 679 6.58 21.12 -39.73
N THR A 680 7.85 21.37 -40.06
CA THR A 680 8.79 22.00 -39.12
C THR A 680 8.39 23.47 -38.95
N TRP A 681 8.01 23.86 -37.73
CA TRP A 681 7.21 25.08 -37.53
C TRP A 681 7.99 26.26 -36.97
N ASN A 682 7.62 27.45 -37.43
CA ASN A 682 7.95 28.74 -36.85
C ASN A 682 6.72 29.65 -36.97
N LEU A 683 6.42 30.43 -35.94
CA LEU A 683 5.22 31.25 -35.82
C LEU A 683 5.57 32.61 -35.20
N GLY A 684 5.31 33.69 -35.93
CA GLY A 684 5.34 35.06 -35.41
C GLY A 684 4.01 35.41 -34.75
N ILE A 685 4.02 35.66 -33.44
CA ILE A 685 2.86 36.08 -32.65
C ILE A 685 3.01 37.50 -32.10
N THR A 686 1.90 38.23 -32.00
CA THR A 686 1.90 39.58 -31.40
C THR A 686 1.73 39.48 -29.88
N VAL A 687 2.58 40.17 -29.12
CA VAL A 687 2.61 40.19 -27.66
C VAL A 687 2.62 41.61 -27.10
N GLU A 688 2.10 41.79 -25.89
CA GLU A 688 2.01 43.11 -25.25
C GLU A 688 3.23 43.38 -24.36
N GLY A 689 4.14 44.23 -24.83
CA GLY A 689 5.37 44.56 -24.09
C GLY A 689 6.52 43.60 -24.37
N THR A 690 7.46 43.47 -23.42
CA THR A 690 8.74 42.76 -23.64
C THR A 690 8.77 41.41 -22.94
N VAL A 691 8.98 40.34 -23.70
CA VAL A 691 9.11 38.96 -23.23
C VAL A 691 10.39 38.83 -22.40
N SER A 692 10.24 38.39 -21.15
CA SER A 692 11.33 38.12 -20.22
C SER A 692 11.74 36.65 -20.17
N SER A 693 10.84 35.75 -20.56
CA SER A 693 11.08 34.30 -20.57
C SER A 693 10.09 33.61 -21.51
N LEU A 694 10.53 32.51 -22.12
CA LEU A 694 9.70 31.56 -22.88
C LEU A 694 10.30 30.16 -22.71
N TRP A 695 9.44 29.14 -22.64
CA TRP A 695 9.81 27.72 -22.49
C TRP A 695 9.19 26.86 -23.60
N ASN A 696 9.78 25.69 -23.84
CA ASN A 696 9.40 24.70 -24.87
C ASN A 696 9.39 25.23 -26.32
N GLY A 697 10.09 26.33 -26.59
CA GLY A 697 10.36 26.84 -27.94
C GLY A 697 11.64 27.68 -27.99
N GLU A 698 12.30 27.70 -29.13
CA GLU A 698 13.28 28.75 -29.46
C GLU A 698 12.54 30.04 -29.81
N TRP A 699 13.07 31.19 -29.43
CA TRP A 699 12.38 32.46 -29.66
C TRP A 699 13.27 33.66 -29.95
N SER A 700 12.69 34.66 -30.62
CA SER A 700 13.27 36.00 -30.76
C SER A 700 12.16 37.05 -30.86
N GLN A 701 12.31 38.17 -30.13
CA GLN A 701 11.35 39.27 -30.19
C GLN A 701 11.88 40.45 -31.03
N SER A 702 11.02 40.98 -31.91
CA SER A 702 11.26 42.19 -32.69
C SER A 702 10.05 43.13 -32.56
N GLY A 703 10.20 44.20 -31.80
CA GLY A 703 9.07 45.06 -31.43
C GLY A 703 8.01 44.28 -30.65
N SER A 704 6.74 44.41 -31.00
CA SER A 704 5.65 43.62 -30.42
C SER A 704 5.49 42.21 -31.02
N THR A 705 6.36 41.79 -31.94
CA THR A 705 6.28 40.44 -32.55
C THR A 705 7.30 39.51 -31.91
N LEU A 706 6.82 38.47 -31.25
CA LEU A 706 7.57 37.34 -30.74
C LEU A 706 7.52 36.22 -31.79
N ASN A 707 8.66 35.88 -32.38
CA ASN A 707 8.79 34.71 -33.26
C ASN A 707 9.21 33.51 -32.44
N VAL A 708 8.49 32.39 -32.57
CA VAL A 708 8.73 31.15 -31.83
C VAL A 708 8.83 29.97 -32.80
N SER A 709 9.73 29.03 -32.55
CA SER A 709 9.82 27.73 -33.24
C SER A 709 10.02 26.60 -32.23
N GLY A 710 9.60 25.38 -32.57
CA GLY A 710 9.79 24.24 -31.68
C GLY A 710 11.26 23.87 -31.53
N VAL A 711 11.65 23.51 -30.30
CA VAL A 711 12.95 22.91 -29.96
C VAL A 711 13.05 21.48 -30.52
N ALA A 712 14.20 20.83 -30.39
CA ALA A 712 14.52 19.56 -31.07
C ALA A 712 13.39 18.49 -31.05
N TRP A 713 12.67 18.33 -29.93
CA TRP A 713 11.63 17.30 -29.76
C TRP A 713 10.22 17.70 -30.24
N ASN A 714 9.86 18.99 -30.31
CA ASN A 714 8.57 19.47 -30.82
C ASN A 714 8.68 20.27 -32.13
N SER A 715 9.88 20.43 -32.70
CA SER A 715 10.18 21.21 -33.91
C SER A 715 9.28 20.91 -35.11
N THR A 716 8.73 19.69 -35.22
CA THR A 716 7.93 19.23 -36.37
C THR A 716 6.58 18.67 -35.93
N LEU A 717 5.49 19.29 -36.41
CA LEU A 717 4.10 18.88 -36.15
C LEU A 717 3.54 18.08 -37.32
N GLN A 718 2.86 16.97 -37.02
CA GLN A 718 2.14 16.14 -38.00
C GLN A 718 0.85 16.84 -38.52
N PRO A 719 0.23 16.37 -39.62
CA PRO A 719 -1.00 16.94 -40.15
C PRO A 719 -2.12 16.99 -39.09
N GLY A 720 -2.65 18.18 -38.81
CA GLY A 720 -3.69 18.38 -37.80
C GLY A 720 -3.20 18.33 -36.34
N GLN A 721 -1.90 18.14 -36.09
CA GLN A 721 -1.35 18.13 -34.74
C GLN A 721 -1.27 19.54 -34.16
N SER A 722 -1.62 19.66 -32.88
CA SER A 722 -1.34 20.83 -32.05
C SER A 722 -0.29 20.50 -31.00
N ASP A 723 0.51 21.49 -30.61
CA ASP A 723 1.36 21.48 -29.42
C ASP A 723 1.02 22.71 -28.57
N SER A 724 0.68 22.48 -27.30
CA SER A 724 0.33 23.50 -26.29
C SER A 724 1.34 23.57 -25.14
N SER A 725 2.50 22.93 -25.27
CA SER A 725 3.55 22.92 -24.25
C SER A 725 4.30 24.25 -24.11
N ILE A 726 4.22 25.10 -25.13
CA ILE A 726 4.92 26.39 -25.20
C ILE A 726 4.22 27.43 -24.31
N GLY A 727 5.01 28.24 -23.61
CA GLY A 727 4.49 29.40 -22.88
C GLY A 727 5.57 30.42 -22.59
N PHE A 728 5.16 31.64 -22.26
CA PHE A 728 6.04 32.79 -22.09
C PHE A 728 5.52 33.78 -21.06
N CYS A 729 6.38 34.67 -20.57
CA CYS A 729 6.02 35.80 -19.74
C CYS A 729 6.56 37.11 -20.34
N ALA A 730 5.74 38.17 -20.31
CA ALA A 730 6.06 39.48 -20.88
C ALA A 730 5.66 40.63 -19.95
N ASN A 731 6.44 41.71 -19.95
CA ASN A 731 6.25 42.88 -19.09
C ASN A 731 5.67 44.05 -19.90
N ARG A 732 4.54 44.58 -19.45
CA ARG A 732 3.81 45.67 -20.13
C ARG A 732 4.31 47.04 -19.68
N GLY A 733 4.75 47.85 -20.64
CA GLY A 733 4.89 49.30 -20.45
C GLY A 733 3.53 49.96 -20.25
N SER A 734 3.48 51.09 -19.55
CA SER A 734 2.24 51.77 -19.16
C SER A 734 1.59 52.60 -20.29
N THR A 735 0.28 52.85 -20.11
CA THR A 735 -0.68 53.70 -20.89
C THR A 735 -1.32 53.13 -22.20
N PRO A 736 -2.60 53.50 -22.54
CA PRO A 736 -3.59 52.50 -23.04
C PRO A 736 -4.38 52.93 -24.34
N PRO A 737 -5.65 52.53 -24.66
CA PRO A 737 -5.94 51.58 -25.76
C PRO A 737 -7.04 52.02 -26.80
N VAL A 738 -7.32 51.20 -27.83
CA VAL A 738 -8.43 51.39 -28.81
C VAL A 738 -9.11 50.07 -29.28
N SER A 739 -10.43 50.16 -29.58
CA SER A 739 -11.47 49.20 -30.06
C SER A 739 -11.31 48.57 -31.48
N SER A 740 -12.05 47.53 -31.99
CA SER A 740 -13.12 46.59 -31.53
C SER A 740 -13.55 45.55 -32.63
N SER A 741 -14.39 44.53 -32.28
CA SER A 741 -15.47 43.85 -33.10
C SER A 741 -15.14 42.95 -34.34
N SER A 742 -15.95 41.96 -34.83
CA SER A 742 -17.01 41.03 -34.27
C SER A 742 -17.58 40.00 -35.34
N VAL A 743 -18.35 38.95 -34.91
CA VAL A 743 -19.45 38.17 -35.62
C VAL A 743 -19.21 36.94 -36.57
N ALA A 744 -19.63 35.73 -36.09
CA ALA A 744 -20.50 34.61 -36.63
C ALA A 744 -20.22 33.59 -37.81
N SER A 745 -20.24 32.27 -37.43
CA SER A 745 -21.18 31.16 -37.84
C SER A 745 -21.02 30.18 -39.06
N SER A 746 -21.39 28.89 -38.80
CA SER A 746 -22.17 27.89 -39.64
C SER A 746 -21.51 26.62 -40.27
N THR A 747 -22.35 25.59 -40.56
CA THR A 747 -22.08 24.15 -40.89
C THR A 747 -23.15 23.62 -41.92
N PRO A 748 -23.55 22.32 -42.18
CA PRO A 748 -23.24 20.95 -41.65
C PRO A 748 -23.20 19.74 -42.67
N SER A 749 -23.26 18.47 -42.18
CA SER A 749 -23.76 17.20 -42.82
C SER A 749 -22.87 16.45 -43.88
N SER A 750 -22.92 15.13 -44.16
CA SER A 750 -23.52 13.83 -43.65
C SER A 750 -22.75 12.60 -44.30
N SER A 751 -23.06 11.28 -44.31
CA SER A 751 -24.21 10.35 -44.04
C SER A 751 -23.74 8.84 -43.88
N ALA A 752 -24.63 7.81 -43.94
CA ALA A 752 -24.40 6.33 -43.77
C ALA A 752 -25.54 5.48 -44.46
N PRO A 753 -25.82 4.13 -44.30
CA PRO A 753 -25.25 3.01 -43.50
C PRO A 753 -25.29 1.56 -44.18
N SER A 754 -25.39 0.45 -43.40
CA SER A 754 -26.01 -0.93 -43.66
C SER A 754 -25.25 -2.08 -44.41
N SER A 755 -25.47 -3.42 -44.22
CA SER A 755 -26.11 -4.32 -43.17
C SER A 755 -26.02 -5.89 -43.44
N SER A 756 -26.46 -6.79 -42.50
CA SER A 756 -27.12 -8.18 -42.64
C SER A 756 -26.43 -9.59 -42.34
N THR A 757 -27.25 -10.67 -42.09
CA THR A 757 -27.02 -12.11 -41.60
C THR A 757 -28.12 -13.12 -42.13
N PRO A 758 -28.42 -14.44 -41.72
CA PRO A 758 -27.93 -15.51 -40.77
C PRO A 758 -27.63 -16.94 -41.45
N SER A 759 -27.97 -18.24 -41.12
CA SER A 759 -28.85 -19.07 -40.19
C SER A 759 -28.53 -20.64 -40.09
N SER A 760 -29.34 -21.48 -39.34
CA SER A 760 -29.51 -23.00 -39.25
C SER A 760 -29.06 -23.89 -38.02
N SER A 761 -29.44 -25.21 -37.96
CA SER A 761 -29.83 -26.04 -36.75
C SER A 761 -29.55 -27.61 -36.69
N VAL A 762 -29.75 -28.31 -35.53
CA VAL A 762 -29.87 -29.82 -35.29
C VAL A 762 -29.60 -30.27 -33.79
N SER A 763 -29.75 -31.54 -33.24
CA SER A 763 -30.10 -31.71 -31.77
C SER A 763 -29.65 -32.81 -30.66
N SER A 764 -30.47 -33.73 -30.05
CA SER A 764 -30.30 -34.42 -28.68
C SER A 764 -30.33 -35.98 -28.32
N SER A 765 -30.19 -36.28 -26.99
CA SER A 765 -30.69 -37.35 -26.04
C SER A 765 -30.12 -38.79 -25.89
N SER A 766 -29.52 -39.17 -24.72
CA SER A 766 -29.60 -40.47 -23.96
C SER A 766 -28.58 -40.67 -22.78
N GLY A 767 -29.06 -40.92 -21.54
CA GLY A 767 -28.40 -40.81 -20.19
C GLY A 767 -27.22 -41.72 -19.74
N TYR A 768 -26.60 -41.37 -18.58
CA TYR A 768 -25.51 -42.05 -17.81
C TYR A 768 -25.50 -41.49 -16.35
N GLU A 769 -24.56 -41.95 -15.52
CA GLU A 769 -24.41 -41.71 -14.07
C GLU A 769 -23.25 -40.72 -13.76
N VAL A 770 -22.88 -40.51 -12.49
CA VAL A 770 -21.86 -39.52 -12.04
C VAL A 770 -20.86 -40.14 -11.04
N PRO A 771 -19.54 -39.82 -11.08
CA PRO A 771 -18.54 -40.34 -10.13
C PRO A 771 -18.52 -39.64 -8.76
N GLU A 772 -17.82 -40.24 -7.80
CA GLU A 772 -17.76 -39.84 -6.37
C GLU A 772 -17.05 -38.51 -6.06
N ASN A 773 -16.60 -37.75 -7.06
CA ASN A 773 -15.77 -36.54 -6.88
C ASN A 773 -16.43 -35.23 -7.36
N ASN A 774 -17.74 -35.21 -7.62
CA ASN A 774 -18.54 -34.05 -8.08
C ASN A 774 -18.06 -33.33 -9.37
N PHE A 775 -17.02 -33.81 -10.05
CA PHE A 775 -16.62 -33.35 -11.38
C PHE A 775 -17.48 -34.02 -12.45
N ALA A 776 -18.41 -33.28 -13.06
CA ALA A 776 -19.18 -33.74 -14.22
C ALA A 776 -18.90 -32.84 -15.43
N GLN A 777 -18.16 -33.39 -16.40
CA GLN A 777 -17.69 -32.69 -17.61
C GLN A 777 -18.30 -33.30 -18.89
N ASN A 778 -18.86 -32.44 -19.73
CA ASN A 778 -19.68 -32.59 -20.96
C ASN A 778 -20.74 -33.72 -20.99
N GLY A 779 -20.92 -34.45 -19.89
CA GLY A 779 -21.58 -35.74 -19.89
C GLY A 779 -20.90 -36.69 -20.88
N GLY A 780 -21.67 -37.62 -21.44
CA GLY A 780 -21.23 -38.43 -22.57
C GLY A 780 -21.78 -37.95 -23.91
N VAL A 781 -21.97 -36.64 -24.12
CA VAL A 781 -22.42 -36.12 -25.43
C VAL A 781 -21.48 -36.49 -26.57
N GLU A 782 -20.21 -36.74 -26.25
CA GLU A 782 -19.15 -37.21 -27.15
C GLU A 782 -19.43 -38.58 -27.80
N SER A 783 -20.21 -39.46 -27.16
CA SER A 783 -20.45 -40.84 -27.61
C SER A 783 -21.91 -41.30 -27.52
N GLY A 784 -22.71 -40.66 -26.66
CA GLY A 784 -24.16 -40.72 -26.55
C GLY A 784 -24.72 -39.28 -26.41
N PHE A 785 -25.63 -39.04 -25.47
CA PHE A 785 -25.99 -37.70 -24.98
C PHE A 785 -26.39 -37.88 -23.53
N SER A 786 -25.43 -38.29 -22.70
CA SER A 786 -25.71 -38.67 -21.33
C SER A 786 -25.58 -37.51 -20.37
N ASN A 787 -26.28 -37.61 -19.22
CA ASN A 787 -26.48 -36.56 -18.20
C ASN A 787 -27.33 -35.38 -18.70
N TRP A 788 -27.31 -35.10 -20.00
CA TRP A 788 -28.14 -34.13 -20.69
C TRP A 788 -29.60 -34.60 -20.91
N GLY A 789 -30.56 -33.68 -20.76
CA GLY A 789 -32.00 -33.88 -20.97
C GLY A 789 -32.71 -32.58 -21.40
N SER A 790 -33.99 -32.43 -21.08
CA SER A 790 -34.74 -31.18 -21.29
C SER A 790 -35.94 -31.05 -20.35
N THR A 791 -36.29 -29.84 -19.92
CA THR A 791 -37.53 -29.57 -19.14
C THR A 791 -38.78 -29.78 -20.00
N ALA A 792 -38.80 -29.21 -21.21
CA ALA A 792 -39.82 -29.45 -22.24
C ALA A 792 -39.29 -29.07 -23.64
N GLY A 793 -39.47 -29.95 -24.63
CA GLY A 793 -38.97 -29.76 -26.00
C GLY A 793 -38.72 -31.08 -26.73
N THR A 794 -38.02 -31.06 -27.86
CA THR A 794 -37.74 -32.24 -28.71
C THR A 794 -36.43 -32.09 -29.46
N ALA A 795 -35.72 -33.20 -29.77
CA ALA A 795 -34.45 -33.17 -30.49
C ALA A 795 -33.81 -34.56 -30.87
N SER A 796 -32.72 -34.59 -31.68
CA SER A 796 -31.83 -35.77 -32.00
C SER A 796 -30.30 -35.43 -32.27
N ARG A 797 -29.36 -36.08 -31.53
CA ARG A 797 -27.94 -35.68 -31.19
C ARG A 797 -27.13 -34.93 -32.26
N ASN A 798 -26.46 -33.82 -31.90
CA ASN A 798 -25.82 -32.95 -32.89
C ASN A 798 -24.29 -33.07 -33.05
N THR A 799 -23.85 -33.54 -34.22
CA THR A 799 -22.42 -33.56 -34.63
C THR A 799 -22.00 -32.39 -35.53
N SER A 800 -22.95 -31.59 -36.03
CA SER A 800 -22.73 -30.61 -37.12
C SER A 800 -22.38 -29.20 -36.65
N GLN A 801 -22.87 -28.78 -35.48
CA GLN A 801 -22.36 -27.67 -34.70
C GLN A 801 -21.92 -28.22 -33.35
N ARG A 802 -20.66 -27.98 -33.01
CA ARG A 802 -20.07 -28.29 -31.70
C ARG A 802 -18.98 -27.27 -31.43
N ARG A 803 -18.56 -27.16 -30.17
CA ARG A 803 -17.51 -26.26 -29.72
C ARG A 803 -16.18 -27.00 -29.66
N SER A 804 -16.16 -28.13 -28.96
CA SER A 804 -15.03 -29.06 -28.93
C SER A 804 -15.45 -30.44 -29.45
N GLY A 805 -14.67 -31.48 -29.13
CA GLY A 805 -15.06 -32.88 -29.26
C GLY A 805 -15.68 -33.32 -30.60
N SER A 806 -16.73 -34.13 -30.47
CA SER A 806 -17.39 -34.91 -31.53
C SER A 806 -18.87 -34.56 -31.71
N ALA A 807 -19.52 -34.00 -30.69
CA ALA A 807 -20.92 -33.53 -30.74
C ALA A 807 -21.24 -32.58 -29.58
N SER A 808 -22.26 -31.74 -29.79
CA SER A 808 -22.88 -30.91 -28.76
C SER A 808 -24.27 -31.42 -28.39
N ALA A 809 -24.81 -30.85 -27.32
CA ALA A 809 -26.22 -30.91 -27.02
C ALA A 809 -27.01 -29.78 -27.72
N TYR A 810 -28.32 -29.94 -27.94
CA TYR A 810 -29.22 -28.85 -28.39
C TYR A 810 -30.67 -29.18 -28.13
N ILE A 811 -31.51 -28.16 -27.93
CA ILE A 811 -32.97 -28.24 -27.81
C ILE A 811 -33.73 -27.54 -28.94
N SER A 812 -34.78 -28.19 -29.46
CA SER A 812 -35.74 -27.65 -30.45
C SER A 812 -37.18 -27.73 -29.94
N GLY A 813 -38.10 -27.01 -30.60
CA GLY A 813 -39.54 -27.13 -30.31
C GLY A 813 -39.93 -26.61 -28.92
N ARG A 814 -39.23 -25.57 -28.46
CA ARG A 814 -39.56 -24.83 -27.23
C ARG A 814 -40.85 -24.03 -27.45
N THR A 815 -41.65 -23.90 -26.40
CA THR A 815 -42.99 -23.27 -26.43
C THR A 815 -43.26 -22.32 -25.26
N ALA A 816 -42.28 -22.11 -24.39
CA ALA A 816 -42.28 -21.18 -23.27
C ALA A 816 -40.83 -20.89 -22.88
N ALA A 817 -40.55 -19.79 -22.16
CA ALA A 817 -39.18 -19.41 -21.81
C ALA A 817 -38.43 -20.47 -20.98
N TRP A 818 -39.12 -21.07 -19.99
CA TRP A 818 -38.59 -22.10 -19.08
C TRP A 818 -38.35 -23.47 -19.72
N ASN A 819 -38.79 -23.67 -20.97
CA ASN A 819 -38.35 -24.81 -21.76
C ASN A 819 -36.82 -24.69 -21.92
N GLY A 820 -36.06 -25.74 -21.66
CA GLY A 820 -34.60 -25.70 -21.68
C GLY A 820 -33.97 -27.07 -21.78
N LEU A 821 -32.68 -27.12 -22.13
CA LEU A 821 -31.86 -28.31 -21.89
C LEU A 821 -31.71 -28.49 -20.38
N THR A 822 -31.59 -29.72 -19.91
CA THR A 822 -31.16 -30.00 -18.53
C THR A 822 -29.83 -30.72 -18.53
N PHE A 823 -29.06 -30.57 -17.45
CA PHE A 823 -27.84 -31.33 -17.21
C PHE A 823 -27.81 -31.82 -15.76
N ASN A 824 -27.79 -33.14 -15.58
CA ASN A 824 -27.82 -33.79 -14.28
C ASN A 824 -26.41 -34.14 -13.81
N VAL A 825 -26.01 -33.58 -12.67
CA VAL A 825 -24.69 -33.72 -12.05
C VAL A 825 -24.72 -34.58 -10.77
N GLY A 826 -25.83 -35.29 -10.51
CA GLY A 826 -26.01 -36.03 -9.27
C GLY A 826 -26.47 -35.14 -8.12
N ALA A 827 -26.10 -35.50 -6.89
CA ALA A 827 -26.38 -34.72 -5.70
C ALA A 827 -25.16 -33.86 -5.33
N LEU A 828 -25.39 -32.57 -5.05
CA LEU A 828 -24.36 -31.65 -4.57
C LEU A 828 -24.39 -31.56 -3.04
N THR A 829 -23.21 -31.38 -2.42
CA THR A 829 -23.02 -31.22 -0.97
C THR A 829 -23.51 -29.84 -0.52
N THR A 830 -24.35 -29.80 0.52
CA THR A 830 -24.85 -28.56 1.13
C THR A 830 -23.77 -27.86 1.94
N GLY A 831 -23.50 -26.59 1.58
CA GLY A 831 -22.43 -25.76 2.13
C GLY A 831 -21.40 -25.35 1.07
N ASN A 832 -21.17 -26.21 0.08
CA ASN A 832 -20.14 -26.04 -0.93
C ASN A 832 -20.57 -25.08 -2.06
N GLU A 833 -19.58 -24.32 -2.57
CA GLU A 833 -19.68 -23.53 -3.80
C GLU A 833 -18.98 -24.25 -4.96
N TYR A 834 -19.66 -24.31 -6.10
CA TYR A 834 -19.22 -25.02 -7.31
C TYR A 834 -19.07 -24.03 -8.47
N ASP A 835 -17.98 -24.12 -9.25
CA ASP A 835 -17.89 -23.43 -10.55
C ASP A 835 -18.70 -24.22 -11.59
N VAL A 836 -19.62 -23.53 -12.27
CA VAL A 836 -20.51 -24.14 -13.26
C VAL A 836 -20.44 -23.34 -14.56
N ALA A 837 -19.94 -23.99 -15.60
CA ALA A 837 -19.75 -23.43 -16.92
C ALA A 837 -20.47 -24.25 -18.00
N VAL A 838 -21.00 -23.59 -19.02
CA VAL A 838 -21.43 -24.23 -20.26
C VAL A 838 -21.35 -23.24 -21.42
N TRP A 839 -20.97 -23.73 -22.60
CA TRP A 839 -20.96 -22.93 -23.81
C TRP A 839 -22.25 -23.14 -24.59
N VAL A 840 -22.94 -22.06 -24.90
CA VAL A 840 -24.20 -22.07 -25.65
C VAL A 840 -24.05 -21.38 -27.00
N ARG A 841 -24.86 -21.78 -27.98
CA ARG A 841 -24.94 -21.13 -29.28
C ARG A 841 -26.35 -21.24 -29.81
N LEU A 842 -26.92 -20.16 -30.35
CA LEU A 842 -28.27 -20.25 -30.87
C LEU A 842 -28.33 -21.08 -32.15
N ALA A 843 -29.44 -21.79 -32.34
CA ALA A 843 -29.85 -22.26 -33.66
C ALA A 843 -29.91 -21.04 -34.57
N ALA A 844 -29.02 -20.96 -35.55
CA ALA A 844 -28.78 -19.70 -36.21
C ALA A 844 -30.04 -19.23 -36.97
N GLY A 845 -30.30 -17.92 -37.01
CA GLY A 845 -31.58 -17.38 -37.52
C GLY A 845 -32.71 -17.37 -36.48
N SER A 846 -32.50 -17.98 -35.30
CA SER A 846 -32.95 -17.32 -34.06
C SER A 846 -32.32 -15.92 -34.01
N PRO A 847 -33.04 -14.88 -33.57
CA PRO A 847 -32.43 -13.61 -33.21
C PRO A 847 -31.54 -13.81 -31.98
N ASP A 848 -30.49 -13.01 -31.85
CA ASP A 848 -29.66 -12.96 -30.65
C ASP A 848 -30.56 -12.67 -29.43
N SER A 849 -30.44 -13.50 -28.39
CA SER A 849 -31.38 -13.57 -27.26
C SER A 849 -30.63 -13.99 -25.99
N VAL A 850 -31.13 -13.58 -24.82
CA VAL A 850 -30.58 -14.02 -23.53
C VAL A 850 -30.82 -15.52 -23.34
N VAL A 851 -29.75 -16.24 -23.02
CA VAL A 851 -29.76 -17.61 -22.52
C VAL A 851 -29.26 -17.58 -21.08
N MET A 852 -29.89 -18.38 -20.21
CA MET A 852 -29.62 -18.47 -18.78
C MET A 852 -29.19 -19.89 -18.42
N LEU A 853 -28.27 -19.99 -17.46
CA LEU A 853 -27.91 -21.21 -16.75
C LEU A 853 -28.50 -21.11 -15.34
N THR A 854 -29.37 -22.05 -14.98
CA THR A 854 -30.17 -22.02 -13.74
C THR A 854 -30.03 -23.35 -13.00
N ALA A 855 -29.64 -23.30 -11.72
CA ALA A 855 -29.70 -24.44 -10.82
C ALA A 855 -31.15 -24.68 -10.35
N LYS A 856 -31.58 -25.95 -10.28
CA LYS A 856 -32.88 -26.35 -9.71
C LYS A 856 -32.66 -27.34 -8.56
N ARG A 857 -33.24 -27.00 -7.40
CA ARG A 857 -33.37 -27.85 -6.20
C ARG A 857 -34.73 -28.58 -6.22
N GLN A 858 -34.85 -29.68 -5.50
CA GLN A 858 -36.09 -30.44 -5.38
C GLN A 858 -37.20 -29.59 -4.73
N ASP A 859 -38.42 -29.74 -5.25
CA ASP A 859 -39.63 -29.08 -4.75
C ASP A 859 -39.84 -29.40 -3.26
N ASP A 860 -40.21 -28.39 -2.46
CA ASP A 860 -40.56 -28.58 -1.06
C ASP A 860 -42.03 -28.20 -0.76
N ALA A 861 -42.44 -28.37 0.50
CA ALA A 861 -43.82 -28.16 0.95
C ALA A 861 -44.06 -26.77 1.57
N ASP A 862 -43.05 -25.91 1.63
CA ASP A 862 -43.12 -24.60 2.28
C ASP A 862 -43.30 -23.46 1.27
N THR A 863 -44.54 -23.00 1.17
CA THR A 863 -44.94 -21.89 0.29
C THR A 863 -44.32 -20.52 0.64
N SER A 864 -43.44 -20.44 1.65
CA SER A 864 -42.71 -19.21 2.00
C SER A 864 -41.33 -19.08 1.35
N THR A 865 -40.74 -20.15 0.81
CA THR A 865 -39.36 -20.15 0.28
C THR A 865 -39.26 -20.39 -1.24
N TYR A 866 -39.45 -19.33 -2.03
CA TYR A 866 -39.49 -19.38 -3.51
C TYR A 866 -38.16 -19.73 -4.22
N ASN A 867 -37.06 -20.00 -3.51
CA ASN A 867 -35.71 -20.11 -4.10
C ASN A 867 -35.38 -21.51 -4.65
N GLU A 868 -36.36 -22.27 -5.14
CA GLU A 868 -36.10 -23.59 -5.75
C GLU A 868 -35.19 -23.50 -6.99
N TYR A 869 -35.28 -22.38 -7.72
CA TYR A 869 -34.48 -22.05 -8.88
C TYR A 869 -33.46 -20.99 -8.48
N SER A 870 -32.23 -21.07 -8.99
CA SER A 870 -31.17 -20.10 -8.72
C SER A 870 -30.37 -19.87 -10.00
N GLN A 871 -30.43 -18.65 -10.55
CA GLN A 871 -29.71 -18.31 -11.77
C GLN A 871 -28.21 -18.22 -11.48
N VAL A 872 -27.42 -19.02 -12.18
CA VAL A 872 -25.96 -19.11 -12.03
C VAL A 872 -25.25 -18.14 -12.98
N ALA A 873 -25.74 -18.07 -14.23
CA ALA A 873 -25.19 -17.18 -15.26
C ALA A 873 -26.25 -16.80 -16.30
N MET A 874 -26.05 -15.68 -16.99
CA MET A 874 -26.84 -15.28 -18.15
C MET A 874 -25.98 -14.54 -19.17
N ALA A 875 -26.26 -14.72 -20.47
CA ALA A 875 -25.60 -13.98 -21.53
C ALA A 875 -26.46 -13.92 -22.79
N THR A 876 -26.31 -12.87 -23.59
CA THR A 876 -26.88 -12.82 -24.94
C THR A 876 -26.10 -13.79 -25.84
N ALA A 877 -26.70 -14.94 -26.13
CA ALA A 877 -26.16 -15.88 -27.10
C ALA A 877 -26.54 -15.45 -28.51
N SER A 878 -25.72 -15.82 -29.50
CA SER A 878 -25.96 -15.48 -30.90
C SER A 878 -25.97 -16.71 -31.81
N ALA A 879 -26.40 -16.48 -33.05
CA ALA A 879 -26.29 -17.42 -34.16
C ALA A 879 -24.83 -17.70 -34.59
N SER A 880 -23.94 -16.72 -34.42
CA SER A 880 -22.64 -16.66 -35.10
C SER A 880 -21.48 -17.32 -34.35
N GLN A 881 -21.55 -17.36 -33.02
CA GLN A 881 -20.44 -17.81 -32.16
C GLN A 881 -20.95 -18.63 -30.97
N TRP A 882 -20.04 -19.34 -30.30
CA TRP A 882 -20.31 -19.93 -28.99
C TRP A 882 -20.09 -18.88 -27.90
N THR A 883 -21.08 -18.69 -27.04
CA THR A 883 -21.07 -17.78 -25.88
C THR A 883 -20.95 -18.60 -24.61
N LEU A 884 -20.13 -18.16 -23.65
CA LEU A 884 -20.01 -18.81 -22.35
C LEU A 884 -21.11 -18.33 -21.38
N LEU A 885 -21.71 -19.27 -20.67
CA LEU A 885 -22.44 -19.07 -19.43
C LEU A 885 -21.60 -19.69 -18.32
N GLN A 886 -20.98 -18.89 -17.46
CA GLN A 886 -20.20 -19.36 -16.32
C GLN A 886 -20.54 -18.54 -15.07
N GLY A 887 -20.64 -19.21 -13.94
CA GLY A 887 -20.86 -18.60 -12.64
C GLY A 887 -20.82 -19.66 -11.53
N TYR A 888 -20.89 -19.20 -10.28
CA TYR A 888 -20.81 -20.07 -9.11
C TYR A 888 -22.20 -20.46 -8.61
N TYR A 889 -22.31 -21.67 -8.07
CA TYR A 889 -23.53 -22.15 -7.40
C TYR A 889 -23.20 -22.68 -6.01
N THR A 890 -23.73 -22.03 -4.96
CA THR A 890 -23.66 -22.53 -3.59
C THR A 890 -24.87 -23.43 -3.29
N GLN A 891 -24.64 -24.73 -3.11
CA GLN A 891 -25.72 -25.67 -2.77
C GLN A 891 -26.15 -25.46 -1.31
N SER A 892 -27.44 -25.18 -1.10
CA SER A 892 -28.01 -24.86 0.22
C SER A 892 -29.40 -25.46 0.40
N GLY A 893 -29.78 -25.76 1.65
CA GLY A 893 -31.14 -26.17 2.01
C GLY A 893 -31.59 -27.48 1.36
N THR A 894 -32.60 -27.41 0.48
CA THR A 894 -33.21 -28.58 -0.17
C THR A 894 -32.25 -29.26 -1.16
N PRO A 895 -32.37 -30.59 -1.39
CA PRO A 895 -31.44 -31.32 -2.23
C PRO A 895 -31.42 -30.81 -3.68
N PHE A 896 -30.25 -30.79 -4.29
CA PHE A 896 -30.08 -30.47 -5.71
C PHE A 896 -30.86 -31.44 -6.62
N GLN A 897 -31.22 -30.99 -7.84
CA GLN A 897 -31.95 -31.80 -8.82
C GLN A 897 -31.28 -31.85 -10.20
N HIS A 898 -30.97 -30.70 -10.82
CA HIS A 898 -30.22 -30.56 -12.08
C HIS A 898 -29.97 -29.08 -12.41
N PHE A 899 -29.08 -28.81 -13.37
CA PHE A 899 -29.03 -27.52 -14.06
C PHE A 899 -29.99 -27.48 -15.23
N ILE A 900 -30.48 -26.29 -15.55
CA ILE A 900 -31.34 -25.95 -16.69
C ILE A 900 -30.60 -24.90 -17.52
N ILE A 901 -30.63 -25.04 -18.84
CA ILE A 901 -30.19 -24.02 -19.80
C ILE A 901 -31.43 -23.59 -20.58
N GLU A 902 -31.86 -22.37 -20.37
CA GLU A 902 -33.15 -21.82 -20.83
C GLU A 902 -32.97 -20.44 -21.48
N SER A 903 -34.04 -19.86 -22.05
CA SER A 903 -33.92 -18.58 -22.75
C SER A 903 -35.23 -17.79 -22.74
N GLU A 904 -35.13 -16.47 -22.54
CA GLU A 904 -36.25 -15.52 -22.55
C GLU A 904 -37.15 -15.66 -23.78
N ASN A 905 -36.58 -16.05 -24.92
CA ASN A 905 -37.29 -16.20 -26.16
C ASN A 905 -37.87 -17.61 -26.25
N GLU A 906 -39.18 -17.72 -26.08
CA GLU A 906 -39.91 -18.98 -25.89
C GLU A 906 -39.77 -20.01 -27.01
N THR A 907 -39.42 -19.58 -28.22
CA THR A 907 -39.47 -20.39 -29.45
C THR A 907 -38.11 -20.69 -30.07
N ILE A 908 -37.05 -19.98 -29.68
CA ILE A 908 -35.72 -20.24 -30.24
C ILE A 908 -35.23 -21.61 -29.81
N SER A 909 -34.33 -22.13 -30.62
CA SER A 909 -33.63 -23.39 -30.38
C SER A 909 -32.14 -23.07 -30.18
N PHE A 910 -31.39 -23.89 -29.44
CA PHE A 910 -29.97 -23.61 -29.17
C PHE A 910 -29.18 -24.86 -28.82
N TYR A 911 -27.89 -24.80 -29.13
CA TYR A 911 -26.86 -25.73 -28.71
C TYR A 911 -26.32 -25.38 -27.32
N ALA A 912 -25.89 -26.40 -26.60
CA ALA A 912 -25.05 -26.31 -25.42
C ALA A 912 -23.95 -27.38 -25.50
N ASP A 913 -22.74 -27.05 -25.11
CA ASP A 913 -21.54 -27.89 -25.26
C ASP A 913 -20.49 -27.50 -24.23
N ASP A 914 -19.48 -28.34 -24.05
CA ASP A 914 -18.44 -28.18 -23.02
C ASP A 914 -19.03 -27.81 -21.63
N PHE A 915 -20.11 -28.47 -21.20
CA PHE A 915 -20.63 -28.27 -19.83
C PHE A 915 -19.59 -28.75 -18.84
N SER A 916 -19.28 -27.99 -17.80
CA SER A 916 -18.48 -28.46 -16.67
C SER A 916 -19.04 -27.93 -15.36
N ILE A 917 -19.28 -28.82 -14.41
CA ILE A 917 -19.21 -28.48 -12.99
C ILE A 917 -17.90 -29.05 -12.42
N GLY A 918 -17.25 -28.24 -11.61
CA GLY A 918 -16.00 -28.60 -10.94
C GLY A 918 -15.73 -27.67 -9.76
N GLY A 919 -14.87 -28.11 -8.87
CA GLY A 919 -14.61 -27.43 -7.60
C GLY A 919 -15.68 -27.75 -6.54
N GLU A 920 -15.23 -28.35 -5.45
CA GLU A 920 -15.14 -27.54 -4.23
C GLU A 920 -13.94 -26.62 -4.45
N VAL A 921 -14.11 -25.30 -4.28
CA VAL A 921 -12.96 -24.37 -4.29
C VAL A 921 -12.35 -24.48 -2.90
N GLU A 922 -11.21 -25.14 -2.77
CA GLU A 922 -9.95 -24.39 -2.75
C GLU A 922 -8.79 -24.95 -3.61
N GLN A 923 -7.69 -24.20 -3.58
CA GLN A 923 -6.35 -24.43 -4.14
C GLN A 923 -6.14 -24.20 -5.67
N GLY A 924 -5.21 -23.31 -6.05
CA GLY A 924 -4.41 -22.48 -5.15
C GLY A 924 -3.46 -21.47 -5.80
N GLY A 925 -2.99 -20.56 -4.95
CA GLY A 925 -2.10 -19.46 -5.32
C GLY A 925 -1.47 -18.68 -4.16
N GLY A 926 -1.59 -19.14 -2.90
CA GLY A 926 -0.96 -18.49 -1.74
C GLY A 926 -1.50 -18.96 -0.39
N ASP A 927 -2.80 -19.23 -0.29
CA ASP A 927 -3.43 -19.66 0.96
C ASP A 927 -3.11 -21.13 1.30
N HIS A 928 -2.97 -21.41 2.59
CA HIS A 928 -2.97 -22.77 3.14
C HIS A 928 -4.21 -22.95 4.02
N GLU A 929 -5.14 -23.76 3.52
CA GLU A 929 -6.16 -24.41 4.36
C GLU A 929 -5.49 -25.07 5.57
N PHE A 930 -6.10 -24.94 6.76
CA PHE A 930 -5.49 -25.39 8.02
C PHE A 930 -5.19 -26.90 7.99
N PHE A 931 -3.91 -27.25 7.83
CA PHE A 931 -3.51 -28.65 7.70
C PHE A 931 -3.29 -29.34 9.05
N VAL A 932 -3.51 -30.66 9.07
CA VAL A 932 -3.02 -31.52 10.16
C VAL A 932 -2.04 -32.54 9.57
N GLY A 933 -0.76 -32.27 9.78
CA GLY A 933 0.36 -32.97 9.17
C GLY A 933 1.07 -33.95 10.10
N ASN A 934 2.02 -34.69 9.54
CA ASN A 934 2.87 -35.60 10.31
C ASN A 934 4.25 -35.80 9.69
N ILE A 935 5.11 -36.55 10.38
CA ILE A 935 6.42 -36.96 9.87
C ILE A 935 6.43 -38.34 9.21
N THR A 936 7.49 -38.58 8.43
CA THR A 936 7.90 -39.93 8.05
C THR A 936 8.07 -40.85 9.27
N THR A 937 7.83 -42.15 9.07
CA THR A 937 8.04 -43.19 10.09
C THR A 937 9.31 -43.97 9.78
N SER A 938 10.39 -43.70 10.52
CA SER A 938 11.67 -44.41 10.39
C SER A 938 12.22 -44.46 8.95
N GLY A 939 12.38 -43.29 8.31
CA GLY A 939 12.99 -43.15 6.98
C GLY A 939 12.07 -43.40 5.78
N ASN A 940 10.75 -43.54 6.02
CA ASN A 940 9.76 -43.99 5.04
C ASN A 940 8.38 -43.35 5.27
N VAL A 941 7.60 -43.18 4.20
CA VAL A 941 6.17 -42.87 4.29
C VAL A 941 5.37 -44.16 4.42
N ARG A 942 4.37 -44.21 5.30
CA ARG A 942 3.46 -45.36 5.45
C ARG A 942 2.36 -45.32 4.39
N SER A 943 1.86 -46.49 4.01
CA SER A 943 0.72 -46.60 3.08
C SER A 943 -0.63 -46.12 3.65
N ASP A 944 -0.70 -45.86 4.96
CA ASP A 944 -1.86 -45.32 5.65
C ASP A 944 -1.77 -43.80 5.92
N PHE A 945 -0.69 -43.12 5.51
CA PHE A 945 -0.42 -41.72 5.87
C PHE A 945 -1.57 -40.77 5.48
N ILE A 946 -2.01 -40.83 4.22
CA ILE A 946 -3.12 -40.00 3.69
C ILE A 946 -4.52 -40.39 4.19
N GLN A 947 -4.65 -41.41 5.05
CA GLN A 947 -5.91 -41.69 5.73
C GLN A 947 -6.12 -40.74 6.93
N TYR A 948 -5.08 -40.03 7.33
CA TYR A 948 -5.04 -39.26 8.59
C TYR A 948 -4.46 -37.85 8.42
N TRP A 949 -3.49 -37.65 7.52
CA TRP A 949 -2.64 -36.46 7.47
C TRP A 949 -2.55 -35.81 6.09
N ASP A 950 -2.63 -34.47 6.07
CA ASP A 950 -2.74 -33.65 4.85
C ASP A 950 -1.42 -33.00 4.45
N GLN A 951 -0.39 -33.13 5.29
CA GLN A 951 0.90 -32.46 5.15
C GLN A 951 2.01 -33.40 5.63
N ILE A 952 3.14 -33.45 4.92
CA ILE A 952 4.26 -34.33 5.27
C ILE A 952 5.58 -33.59 5.50
N THR A 953 6.23 -33.90 6.61
CA THR A 953 7.55 -33.38 6.99
C THR A 953 8.57 -34.52 7.06
N PRO A 954 9.78 -34.39 6.48
CA PRO A 954 10.86 -35.35 6.71
C PRO A 954 11.38 -35.28 8.16
N GLU A 955 11.30 -36.37 8.93
CA GLU A 955 11.82 -36.43 10.32
C GLU A 955 13.34 -36.17 10.35
N ASN A 956 14.06 -36.78 9.40
CA ASN A 956 15.52 -36.76 9.35
C ASN A 956 16.06 -36.66 7.91
N GLU A 957 15.26 -37.04 6.91
CA GLU A 957 15.68 -37.23 5.53
C GLU A 957 15.94 -35.92 4.79
N GLY A 958 15.39 -34.80 5.25
CA GLY A 958 15.58 -33.46 4.68
C GLY A 958 16.69 -32.62 5.32
N LYS A 959 17.23 -33.06 6.46
CA LYS A 959 18.26 -32.32 7.21
C LYS A 959 19.59 -32.33 6.45
N TRP A 960 20.29 -31.19 6.42
CA TRP A 960 21.51 -31.02 5.60
C TRP A 960 22.56 -32.12 5.81
N GLY A 961 22.89 -32.51 7.05
CA GLY A 961 23.86 -33.58 7.30
C GLY A 961 23.40 -35.00 6.89
N SER A 962 22.11 -35.22 6.63
CA SER A 962 21.57 -36.47 6.09
C SER A 962 21.67 -36.54 4.57
N ILE A 963 21.53 -35.39 3.90
CA ILE A 963 21.66 -35.26 2.45
C ILE A 963 23.13 -35.12 2.04
N GLU A 964 23.92 -34.30 2.74
CA GLU A 964 25.31 -33.97 2.39
C GLU A 964 26.31 -34.35 3.51
N GLY A 965 26.23 -35.60 3.97
CA GLY A 965 27.18 -36.15 4.95
C GLY A 965 28.65 -36.16 4.49
N THR A 966 28.91 -35.86 3.22
CA THR A 966 30.24 -35.60 2.64
C THR A 966 30.09 -34.46 1.63
N ARG A 967 30.93 -33.43 1.74
CA ARG A 967 30.93 -32.23 0.87
C ARG A 967 30.92 -32.62 -0.60
N ASP A 968 30.15 -31.89 -1.41
CA ASP A 968 29.98 -32.11 -2.85
C ASP A 968 29.30 -33.45 -3.22
N VAL A 969 28.76 -34.20 -2.25
CA VAL A 969 28.20 -35.55 -2.48
C VAL A 969 26.80 -35.70 -1.85
N TYR A 970 25.79 -35.31 -2.61
CA TYR A 970 24.39 -35.37 -2.21
C TYR A 970 23.75 -36.76 -2.31
N ASN A 971 23.02 -37.14 -1.25
CA ASN A 971 22.21 -38.34 -1.12
C ASN A 971 20.71 -38.00 -1.14
N TRP A 972 20.18 -37.53 -2.28
CA TRP A 972 18.77 -37.13 -2.44
C TRP A 972 17.76 -38.29 -2.33
N ALA A 973 18.19 -39.54 -2.47
CA ALA A 973 17.31 -40.71 -2.61
C ALA A 973 16.31 -40.98 -1.44
N PRO A 974 16.55 -40.58 -0.18
CA PRO A 974 15.54 -40.57 0.88
C PRO A 974 14.43 -39.54 0.64
N LEU A 975 14.82 -38.29 0.40
CA LEU A 975 13.91 -37.15 0.24
C LEU A 975 13.11 -37.22 -1.07
N ASP A 976 13.72 -37.72 -2.14
CA ASP A 976 13.03 -38.00 -3.41
C ASP A 976 11.83 -38.96 -3.23
N ARG A 977 11.87 -39.92 -2.30
CA ARG A 977 10.71 -40.78 -2.03
C ARG A 977 9.56 -40.01 -1.39
N ILE A 978 9.87 -39.04 -0.54
CA ILE A 978 8.87 -38.22 0.17
C ILE A 978 8.19 -37.29 -0.82
N TYR A 979 8.94 -36.54 -1.64
CA TYR A 979 8.36 -35.68 -2.68
C TYR A 979 7.58 -36.46 -3.74
N ASN A 980 8.06 -37.63 -4.18
CA ASN A 980 7.30 -38.46 -5.12
C ASN A 980 6.01 -39.02 -4.51
N TYR A 981 5.98 -39.34 -3.20
CA TYR A 981 4.74 -39.69 -2.52
C TYR A 981 3.81 -38.49 -2.38
N ALA A 982 4.33 -37.34 -1.94
CA ALA A 982 3.55 -36.12 -1.71
C ALA A 982 2.85 -35.64 -2.98
N ARG A 983 3.60 -35.52 -4.09
CA ARG A 983 3.07 -35.21 -5.43
C ARG A 983 2.04 -36.23 -5.93
N ALA A 984 2.24 -37.52 -5.65
CA ALA A 984 1.33 -38.58 -6.08
C ALA A 984 0.00 -38.63 -5.30
N ASN A 985 -0.08 -37.95 -4.15
CA ASN A 985 -1.29 -37.88 -3.33
C ASN A 985 -1.76 -36.42 -3.06
N ASN A 986 -1.19 -35.45 -3.77
CA ASN A 986 -1.51 -34.01 -3.67
C ASN A 986 -1.47 -33.43 -2.24
N ILE A 987 -0.42 -33.74 -1.47
CA ILE A 987 -0.20 -33.16 -0.12
C ILE A 987 1.04 -32.25 -0.08
N PRO A 988 1.01 -31.08 0.58
CA PRO A 988 2.18 -30.22 0.76
C PRO A 988 3.31 -30.88 1.57
N VAL A 989 4.55 -30.56 1.17
CA VAL A 989 5.77 -30.90 1.92
C VAL A 989 6.26 -29.68 2.71
N LYS A 990 6.60 -29.88 3.98
CA LYS A 990 7.42 -28.93 4.76
C LYS A 990 8.87 -29.43 4.76
N ALA A 991 9.79 -28.62 4.26
CA ALA A 991 11.21 -28.91 4.32
C ALA A 991 11.76 -28.63 5.72
N HIS A 992 12.34 -29.64 6.36
CA HIS A 992 12.96 -29.54 7.67
C HIS A 992 14.37 -30.15 7.60
N THR A 993 15.45 -29.37 7.70
CA THR A 993 15.57 -27.90 7.83
C THR A 993 16.85 -27.45 7.11
N PHE A 994 16.90 -26.20 6.62
CA PHE A 994 18.07 -25.68 5.90
C PHE A 994 19.27 -25.41 6.82
N VAL A 995 19.10 -24.64 7.89
CA VAL A 995 20.20 -24.21 8.78
C VAL A 995 19.86 -24.47 10.25
N TRP A 996 20.59 -25.43 10.84
CA TRP A 996 20.47 -25.85 12.25
C TRP A 996 21.86 -26.16 12.82
N GLY A 997 22.11 -25.91 14.11
CA GLY A 997 23.38 -26.24 14.77
C GLY A 997 23.56 -27.73 15.09
N ASN A 998 22.48 -28.51 15.08
CA ASN A 998 22.50 -29.96 15.20
C ASN A 998 22.21 -30.62 13.84
N GLN A 999 22.61 -31.88 13.65
CA GLN A 999 22.49 -32.66 12.40
C GLN A 999 23.00 -31.95 11.12
N SER A 1000 23.81 -30.89 11.24
CA SER A 1000 24.52 -30.23 10.14
C SER A 1000 25.79 -31.02 9.72
N PRO A 1001 26.30 -30.85 8.49
CA PRO A 1001 27.47 -31.58 8.04
C PRO A 1001 28.75 -31.27 8.85
N ASN A 1002 29.36 -32.31 9.43
CA ASN A 1002 30.54 -32.17 10.30
C ASN A 1002 31.76 -31.51 9.63
N TRP A 1003 31.85 -31.56 8.30
CA TRP A 1003 32.97 -31.00 7.55
C TRP A 1003 32.97 -29.46 7.53
N LEU A 1004 31.81 -28.80 7.71
CA LEU A 1004 31.68 -27.33 7.86
C LEU A 1004 32.55 -26.76 9.01
N ASN A 1005 32.88 -27.58 10.01
CA ASN A 1005 33.72 -27.16 11.14
C ASN A 1005 35.18 -26.83 10.75
N ASN A 1006 35.64 -27.30 9.60
CA ASN A 1006 37.01 -27.06 9.12
C ASN A 1006 37.10 -25.92 8.09
N LEU A 1007 35.98 -25.30 7.74
CA LEU A 1007 35.88 -24.26 6.71
C LEU A 1007 35.87 -22.84 7.31
N SER A 1008 36.48 -21.89 6.59
CA SER A 1008 36.44 -20.47 6.91
C SER A 1008 35.03 -19.88 6.77
N GLY A 1009 34.79 -18.70 7.35
CA GLY A 1009 33.49 -18.02 7.24
C GLY A 1009 33.00 -17.84 5.79
N PRO A 1010 33.82 -17.30 4.86
CA PRO A 1010 33.45 -17.16 3.45
C PRO A 1010 33.24 -18.48 2.71
N GLU A 1011 33.95 -19.56 3.08
CA GLU A 1011 33.65 -20.89 2.54
C GLU A 1011 32.28 -21.35 3.03
N VAL A 1012 32.01 -21.35 4.34
CA VAL A 1012 30.69 -21.73 4.90
C VAL A 1012 29.55 -20.90 4.31
N ALA A 1013 29.78 -19.60 4.01
CA ALA A 1013 28.82 -18.77 3.31
C ALA A 1013 28.45 -19.30 1.91
N ALA A 1014 29.45 -19.78 1.15
CA ALA A 1014 29.22 -20.39 -0.16
C ALA A 1014 28.48 -21.73 -0.04
N GLU A 1015 28.85 -22.59 0.92
CA GLU A 1015 28.18 -23.88 1.14
C GLU A 1015 26.70 -23.72 1.53
N ILE A 1016 26.37 -22.71 2.35
CA ILE A 1016 24.98 -22.39 2.72
C ILE A 1016 24.19 -21.96 1.48
N GLU A 1017 24.77 -21.09 0.64
CA GLU A 1017 24.11 -20.61 -0.57
C GLU A 1017 23.94 -21.74 -1.61
N GLU A 1018 24.94 -22.62 -1.74
CA GLU A 1018 24.95 -23.81 -2.59
C GLU A 1018 23.89 -24.84 -2.16
N TRP A 1019 23.86 -25.20 -0.88
CA TRP A 1019 22.86 -26.12 -0.30
C TRP A 1019 21.43 -25.65 -0.52
N ILE A 1020 21.15 -24.38 -0.23
CA ILE A 1020 19.82 -23.78 -0.40
C ILE A 1020 19.43 -23.75 -1.88
N ARG A 1021 20.32 -23.26 -2.74
CA ARG A 1021 20.12 -23.19 -4.20
C ARG A 1021 19.81 -24.57 -4.80
N ASP A 1022 20.60 -25.58 -4.48
CA ASP A 1022 20.46 -26.91 -5.08
C ASP A 1022 19.25 -27.68 -4.52
N TYR A 1023 18.84 -27.41 -3.27
CA TYR A 1023 17.55 -27.87 -2.75
C TYR A 1023 16.39 -27.24 -3.54
N CYS A 1024 16.34 -25.90 -3.62
CA CYS A 1024 15.26 -25.18 -4.28
C CYS A 1024 15.15 -25.51 -5.77
N ALA A 1025 16.28 -25.71 -6.46
CA ALA A 1025 16.32 -26.13 -7.86
C ALA A 1025 15.79 -27.57 -8.07
N ARG A 1026 15.85 -28.43 -7.05
CA ARG A 1026 15.35 -29.82 -7.09
C ARG A 1026 13.87 -29.93 -6.70
N TYR A 1027 13.43 -29.09 -5.77
CA TYR A 1027 12.07 -29.09 -5.21
C TYR A 1027 11.44 -27.68 -5.28
N PRO A 1028 11.20 -27.12 -6.48
CA PRO A 1028 10.66 -25.76 -6.64
C PRO A 1028 9.17 -25.63 -6.23
N ASP A 1029 8.55 -26.75 -5.89
CA ASP A 1029 7.17 -26.94 -5.40
C ASP A 1029 7.12 -27.22 -3.88
N THR A 1030 8.21 -26.98 -3.14
CA THR A 1030 8.19 -27.01 -1.67
C THR A 1030 7.28 -25.91 -1.13
N ALA A 1031 6.21 -26.30 -0.43
CA ALA A 1031 5.23 -25.35 0.12
C ALA A 1031 5.79 -24.54 1.29
N MET A 1032 6.42 -25.21 2.25
CA MET A 1032 6.91 -24.61 3.50
C MET A 1032 8.35 -25.03 3.79
N ILE A 1033 9.14 -24.16 4.42
CA ILE A 1033 10.55 -24.43 4.74
C ILE A 1033 10.87 -23.93 6.14
N ASP A 1034 11.29 -24.81 7.04
CA ASP A 1034 11.99 -24.45 8.28
C ASP A 1034 13.40 -23.98 7.89
N VAL A 1035 13.56 -22.70 7.59
CA VAL A 1035 14.80 -22.12 7.03
C VAL A 1035 15.91 -22.06 8.09
N VAL A 1036 15.56 -21.62 9.29
CA VAL A 1036 16.44 -21.63 10.46
C VAL A 1036 15.73 -22.36 11.60
N ASN A 1037 16.43 -23.30 12.22
CA ASN A 1037 15.92 -24.09 13.34
C ASN A 1037 16.73 -23.84 14.63
N GLU A 1038 16.03 -23.72 15.77
CA GLU A 1038 16.61 -23.66 17.13
C GLU A 1038 17.70 -22.59 17.33
N ALA A 1039 17.47 -21.40 16.78
CA ALA A 1039 18.41 -20.27 16.87
C ALA A 1039 18.41 -19.57 18.25
N THR A 1040 17.42 -19.81 19.11
CA THR A 1040 17.32 -19.21 20.44
C THR A 1040 18.56 -19.55 21.30
N PRO A 1041 19.20 -18.56 21.95
CA PRO A 1041 20.37 -18.80 22.79
C PRO A 1041 20.13 -19.85 23.89
N GLY A 1042 20.92 -20.93 23.86
CA GLY A 1042 20.79 -22.06 24.78
C GLY A 1042 20.17 -23.32 24.16
N HIS A 1043 19.64 -23.24 22.93
CA HIS A 1043 19.22 -24.40 22.13
C HIS A 1043 20.38 -24.87 21.22
N ALA A 1044 20.14 -25.13 19.93
CA ALA A 1044 21.15 -25.56 18.98
C ALA A 1044 21.39 -24.54 17.83
N PRO A 1045 21.82 -23.31 18.14
CA PRO A 1045 22.03 -22.28 17.13
C PRO A 1045 23.17 -22.64 16.16
N ALA A 1046 22.98 -22.29 14.89
CA ALA A 1046 23.93 -22.56 13.81
C ALA A 1046 25.17 -21.65 13.88
N THR A 1047 26.07 -21.92 14.83
CA THR A 1047 27.32 -21.15 15.04
C THR A 1047 28.24 -21.09 13.81
N TYR A 1048 28.08 -22.00 12.84
CA TYR A 1048 28.77 -21.91 11.55
C TYR A 1048 28.19 -20.81 10.65
N ALA A 1049 26.87 -20.61 10.62
CA ALA A 1049 26.23 -19.51 9.90
C ALA A 1049 26.53 -18.16 10.57
N GLN A 1050 26.56 -18.10 11.90
CA GLN A 1050 27.04 -16.92 12.63
C GLN A 1050 28.53 -16.61 12.32
N ARG A 1051 29.38 -17.63 12.12
CA ARG A 1051 30.77 -17.47 11.66
C ARG A 1051 30.87 -17.00 10.20
N ALA A 1052 29.87 -17.30 9.37
CA ALA A 1052 29.82 -16.92 7.96
C ALA A 1052 29.35 -15.47 7.75
N TYR A 1053 28.30 -15.05 8.48
CA TYR A 1053 27.58 -13.79 8.21
C TYR A 1053 27.55 -12.81 9.39
N GLY A 1054 28.15 -13.14 10.53
CA GLY A 1054 28.14 -12.27 11.73
C GLY A 1054 26.84 -12.38 12.52
N ASN A 1055 26.41 -11.27 13.15
CA ASN A 1055 25.23 -11.28 14.03
C ASN A 1055 23.92 -11.44 13.25
N ASP A 1056 23.82 -10.82 12.07
CA ASP A 1056 22.62 -10.78 11.24
C ASP A 1056 22.43 -12.03 10.37
N TRP A 1057 23.07 -13.14 10.75
CA TRP A 1057 23.11 -14.39 9.97
C TRP A 1057 21.74 -14.98 9.69
N ILE A 1058 20.78 -14.82 10.62
CA ILE A 1058 19.39 -15.28 10.42
C ILE A 1058 18.80 -14.52 9.23
N ILE A 1059 18.82 -13.18 9.27
CA ILE A 1059 18.32 -12.32 8.19
C ILE A 1059 18.99 -12.68 6.86
N ARG A 1060 20.32 -12.88 6.86
CA ARG A 1060 21.06 -13.23 5.65
C ARG A 1060 20.69 -14.60 5.07
N VAL A 1061 20.48 -15.61 5.91
CA VAL A 1061 20.04 -16.95 5.46
C VAL A 1061 18.62 -16.89 4.90
N PHE A 1062 17.69 -16.13 5.51
CA PHE A 1062 16.34 -15.95 4.98
C PHE A 1062 16.32 -15.20 3.63
N GLN A 1063 17.17 -14.19 3.44
CA GLN A 1063 17.34 -13.54 2.12
C GLN A 1063 17.78 -14.54 1.04
N ILE A 1064 18.74 -15.43 1.36
CA ILE A 1064 19.21 -16.48 0.44
C ILE A 1064 18.10 -17.50 0.16
N ALA A 1065 17.32 -17.88 1.18
CA ALA A 1065 16.16 -18.75 1.00
C ALA A 1065 15.09 -18.13 0.08
N ARG A 1066 14.74 -16.85 0.27
CA ARG A 1066 13.80 -16.12 -0.63
C ARG A 1066 14.34 -15.97 -2.05
N GLN A 1067 15.66 -15.80 -2.22
CA GLN A 1067 16.30 -15.69 -3.53
C GLN A 1067 16.15 -16.98 -4.38
N TYR A 1068 16.19 -18.16 -3.75
CA TYR A 1068 16.18 -19.44 -4.46
C TYR A 1068 14.87 -20.23 -4.37
N CYS A 1069 14.14 -20.13 -3.25
CA CYS A 1069 12.80 -20.67 -3.04
C CYS A 1069 11.78 -19.51 -2.94
N PRO A 1070 11.54 -18.73 -4.00
CA PRO A 1070 10.72 -17.51 -3.92
C PRO A 1070 9.25 -17.80 -3.58
N ASN A 1071 8.74 -18.97 -3.95
CA ASN A 1071 7.33 -19.35 -3.82
C ASN A 1071 7.00 -20.07 -2.49
N SER A 1072 8.00 -20.35 -1.66
CA SER A 1072 7.82 -21.11 -0.42
C SER A 1072 7.56 -20.19 0.77
N ILE A 1073 6.77 -20.66 1.74
CA ILE A 1073 6.63 -20.04 3.05
C ILE A 1073 7.90 -20.32 3.87
N LEU A 1074 8.57 -19.26 4.31
CA LEU A 1074 9.84 -19.31 5.03
C LEU A 1074 9.61 -19.16 6.53
N ILE A 1075 9.87 -20.24 7.26
CA ILE A 1075 9.55 -20.41 8.67
C ILE A 1075 10.81 -20.30 9.54
N LEU A 1076 10.73 -19.51 10.61
CA LEU A 1076 11.71 -19.49 11.70
C LEU A 1076 11.24 -20.42 12.82
N ASN A 1077 11.83 -21.62 12.92
CA ASN A 1077 11.36 -22.70 13.79
C ASN A 1077 12.20 -22.80 15.09
N ASP A 1078 11.57 -23.00 16.25
CA ASP A 1078 12.31 -23.16 17.51
C ASP A 1078 11.63 -24.05 18.56
N TYR A 1079 12.48 -24.64 19.40
CA TYR A 1079 12.13 -25.53 20.50
C TYR A 1079 11.56 -24.76 21.68
N ASN A 1080 10.80 -25.49 22.52
CA ASN A 1080 10.34 -25.05 23.85
C ASN A 1080 9.55 -23.73 23.97
N VAL A 1081 9.30 -22.96 22.90
CA VAL A 1081 8.82 -21.56 22.98
C VAL A 1081 7.58 -21.37 23.86
N LEU A 1082 6.65 -22.34 23.85
CA LEU A 1082 5.42 -22.35 24.67
C LEU A 1082 5.62 -22.86 26.12
N SER A 1083 6.86 -23.07 26.54
CA SER A 1083 7.25 -23.54 27.88
C SER A 1083 8.01 -22.47 28.67
N TRP A 1084 9.25 -22.10 28.34
CA TRP A 1084 10.06 -21.21 29.19
C TRP A 1084 10.93 -20.15 28.48
N ASN A 1085 11.20 -20.26 27.19
CA ASN A 1085 12.04 -19.34 26.40
C ASN A 1085 11.25 -18.35 25.52
N THR A 1086 9.99 -18.07 25.87
CA THR A 1086 9.07 -17.28 25.02
C THR A 1086 9.62 -15.88 24.71
N ASN A 1087 10.20 -15.22 25.71
CA ASN A 1087 10.75 -13.86 25.55
C ASN A 1087 12.06 -13.86 24.75
N GLU A 1088 12.90 -14.87 24.97
CA GLU A 1088 14.18 -15.07 24.30
C GLU A 1088 13.98 -15.37 22.80
N PHE A 1089 12.97 -16.18 22.46
CA PHE A 1089 12.55 -16.41 21.07
C PHE A 1089 12.00 -15.11 20.44
N ILE A 1090 11.09 -14.41 21.12
CA ILE A 1090 10.53 -13.14 20.63
C ILE A 1090 11.62 -12.08 20.40
N ALA A 1091 12.62 -11.99 21.28
CA ALA A 1091 13.76 -11.08 21.13
C ALA A 1091 14.70 -11.48 19.98
N MET A 1092 14.89 -12.79 19.75
CA MET A 1092 15.71 -13.34 18.66
C MET A 1092 15.04 -13.20 17.29
N ALA A 1093 13.73 -13.45 17.21
CA ALA A 1093 12.96 -13.41 15.97
C ALA A 1093 12.68 -11.99 15.48
N ARG A 1094 12.43 -11.04 16.40
CA ARG A 1094 11.97 -9.67 16.09
C ARG A 1094 12.77 -8.95 15.00
N PRO A 1095 14.12 -8.95 14.95
CA PRO A 1095 14.87 -8.30 13.88
C PRO A 1095 14.60 -8.90 12.48
N ALA A 1096 14.38 -10.21 12.39
CA ALA A 1096 14.10 -10.89 11.12
C ALA A 1096 12.64 -10.71 10.67
N VAL A 1097 11.71 -10.59 11.62
CA VAL A 1097 10.32 -10.18 11.37
C VAL A 1097 10.27 -8.73 10.89
N GLN A 1098 10.94 -7.80 11.58
CA GLN A 1098 11.00 -6.38 11.20
C GLN A 1098 11.69 -6.16 9.85
N ALA A 1099 12.70 -6.97 9.51
CA ALA A 1099 13.33 -6.96 8.19
C ALA A 1099 12.43 -7.50 7.05
N GLY A 1100 11.26 -8.08 7.35
CA GLY A 1100 10.32 -8.60 6.36
C GLY A 1100 10.85 -9.81 5.58
N VAL A 1101 11.77 -10.59 6.16
CA VAL A 1101 12.38 -11.76 5.49
C VAL A 1101 11.85 -13.11 5.97
N VAL A 1102 11.05 -13.12 7.04
CA VAL A 1102 10.39 -14.30 7.61
C VAL A 1102 8.90 -14.19 7.34
N ASP A 1103 8.27 -15.27 6.87
CA ASP A 1103 6.82 -15.28 6.60
C ASP A 1103 6.01 -15.80 7.79
N ALA A 1104 6.58 -16.76 8.53
CA ALA A 1104 5.88 -17.45 9.61
C ALA A 1104 6.81 -17.93 10.74
N LEU A 1105 6.24 -18.22 11.90
CA LEU A 1105 6.94 -18.66 13.11
C LEU A 1105 6.61 -20.11 13.43
N GLY A 1106 7.62 -20.97 13.50
CA GLY A 1106 7.48 -22.39 13.81
C GLY A 1106 7.68 -22.65 15.30
N LEU A 1107 6.67 -23.22 15.95
CA LEU A 1107 6.69 -23.54 17.38
C LEU A 1107 6.60 -25.04 17.58
N GLN A 1108 7.72 -25.68 17.95
CA GLN A 1108 7.80 -27.16 18.04
C GLN A 1108 6.77 -27.77 18.99
N ALA A 1109 6.37 -27.05 20.05
CA ALA A 1109 5.32 -27.46 21.00
C ALA A 1109 5.54 -28.82 21.71
N HIS A 1110 6.77 -29.33 21.73
CA HIS A 1110 7.21 -30.45 22.55
C HIS A 1110 7.07 -30.19 24.07
N GLY A 1111 6.85 -31.26 24.84
CA GLY A 1111 7.02 -31.26 26.30
C GLY A 1111 5.99 -30.41 27.07
N LEU A 1112 4.82 -30.16 26.47
CA LEU A 1112 3.79 -29.28 27.04
C LEU A 1112 2.83 -29.98 28.01
N GLU A 1113 2.99 -31.26 28.31
CA GLU A 1113 1.94 -32.11 28.90
C GLU A 1113 1.56 -31.76 30.36
N ASP A 1114 2.46 -31.12 31.11
CA ASP A 1114 2.24 -30.68 32.49
C ASP A 1114 1.98 -29.16 32.60
N TRP A 1115 1.89 -28.44 31.47
CA TRP A 1115 1.57 -27.00 31.43
C TRP A 1115 0.06 -26.76 31.40
N SER A 1116 -0.40 -25.69 32.06
CA SER A 1116 -1.82 -25.35 32.03
C SER A 1116 -2.22 -24.75 30.68
N PHE A 1117 -3.49 -24.94 30.29
CA PHE A 1117 -4.10 -24.30 29.12
C PHE A 1117 -3.83 -22.79 29.08
N ASN A 1118 -3.94 -22.11 30.23
CA ASN A 1118 -3.72 -20.67 30.34
C ASN A 1118 -2.26 -20.29 30.08
N ASP A 1119 -1.29 -21.07 30.53
CA ASP A 1119 0.14 -20.78 30.32
C ASP A 1119 0.53 -20.96 28.85
N VAL A 1120 0.05 -22.02 28.21
CA VAL A 1120 0.30 -22.29 26.78
C VAL A 1120 -0.41 -21.24 25.92
N SER A 1121 -1.68 -20.93 26.21
CA SER A 1121 -2.46 -19.91 25.50
C SER A 1121 -1.84 -18.51 25.65
N SER A 1122 -1.41 -18.14 26.87
CA SER A 1122 -0.77 -16.84 27.12
C SER A 1122 0.52 -16.66 26.32
N LYS A 1123 1.34 -17.70 26.17
CA LYS A 1123 2.59 -17.63 25.39
C LYS A 1123 2.35 -17.68 23.89
N LEU A 1124 1.37 -18.46 23.43
CA LEU A 1124 0.95 -18.47 22.04
C LEU A 1124 0.47 -17.08 21.60
N ASN A 1125 -0.32 -16.40 22.43
CA ASN A 1125 -0.72 -15.01 22.22
C ASN A 1125 0.46 -14.02 22.27
N GLN A 1126 1.46 -14.23 23.14
CA GLN A 1126 2.68 -13.41 23.17
C GLN A 1126 3.52 -13.55 21.89
N VAL A 1127 3.59 -14.74 21.29
CA VAL A 1127 4.26 -14.96 20.00
C VAL A 1127 3.43 -14.38 18.85
N ALA A 1128 2.11 -14.58 18.85
CA ALA A 1128 1.20 -14.05 17.83
C ALA A 1128 1.24 -12.50 17.75
N ALA A 1129 1.58 -11.81 18.85
CA ALA A 1129 1.83 -10.38 18.87
C ALA A 1129 3.06 -9.92 18.05
N LEU A 1130 3.80 -10.82 17.40
CA LEU A 1130 4.77 -10.49 16.34
C LEU A 1130 4.12 -10.27 14.96
N GLY A 1131 2.82 -10.55 14.79
CA GLY A 1131 2.07 -10.21 13.57
C GLY A 1131 2.30 -11.14 12.37
N LEU A 1132 2.94 -12.30 12.56
CA LEU A 1132 3.10 -13.33 11.53
C LEU A 1132 2.27 -14.59 11.84
N PRO A 1133 1.83 -15.34 10.81
CA PRO A 1133 1.35 -16.71 10.92
C PRO A 1133 2.24 -17.62 11.77
N ILE A 1134 1.61 -18.55 12.47
CA ILE A 1134 2.25 -19.56 13.33
C ILE A 1134 1.98 -20.96 12.78
N TYR A 1135 3.01 -21.79 12.72
CA TYR A 1135 2.87 -23.24 12.54
C TYR A 1135 3.26 -23.94 13.83
N ILE A 1136 2.35 -24.76 14.35
CA ILE A 1136 2.68 -25.69 15.44
C ILE A 1136 3.41 -26.87 14.79
N SER A 1137 4.73 -26.87 14.89
CA SER A 1137 5.60 -27.45 13.87
C SER A 1137 6.07 -28.89 14.14
N GLU A 1138 6.05 -29.33 15.40
CA GLU A 1138 6.57 -30.64 15.86
C GLU A 1138 5.76 -31.19 17.06
N TYR A 1139 4.43 -30.98 17.11
CA TYR A 1139 3.63 -31.25 18.33
C TYR A 1139 3.55 -32.73 18.72
N ASP A 1140 3.74 -33.01 20.02
CA ASP A 1140 3.55 -34.35 20.59
C ASP A 1140 3.10 -34.35 22.08
N VAL A 1141 2.63 -35.53 22.55
CA VAL A 1141 2.12 -35.74 23.91
C VAL A 1141 2.64 -37.07 24.47
N ALA A 1142 3.82 -37.05 25.10
CA ALA A 1142 4.50 -38.22 25.65
C ALA A 1142 3.84 -38.73 26.94
N ARG A 1143 2.72 -39.46 26.79
CA ARG A 1143 2.03 -40.14 27.90
C ARG A 1143 1.67 -41.57 27.52
N THR A 1144 2.30 -42.52 28.20
CA THR A 1144 2.04 -43.97 28.06
C THR A 1144 0.68 -44.41 28.62
N ASN A 1145 0.01 -43.56 29.38
CA ASN A 1145 -1.39 -43.76 29.80
C ASN A 1145 -2.33 -43.11 28.78
N ASP A 1146 -3.14 -43.94 28.12
CA ASP A 1146 -4.07 -43.51 27.06
C ASP A 1146 -5.09 -42.45 27.50
N GLN A 1147 -5.57 -42.53 28.74
CA GLN A 1147 -6.58 -41.59 29.25
C GLN A 1147 -5.94 -40.21 29.54
N GLN A 1148 -4.70 -40.19 30.03
CA GLN A 1148 -3.95 -38.96 30.22
C GLN A 1148 -3.58 -38.32 28.86
N GLN A 1149 -3.09 -39.13 27.90
CA GLN A 1149 -2.81 -38.63 26.56
C GLN A 1149 -4.05 -38.01 25.92
N LEU A 1150 -5.19 -38.72 25.97
CA LEU A 1150 -6.47 -38.23 25.47
C LEU A 1150 -6.89 -36.90 26.12
N GLN A 1151 -6.76 -36.78 27.45
CA GLN A 1151 -7.12 -35.55 28.18
C GLN A 1151 -6.25 -34.35 27.81
N ILE A 1152 -4.95 -34.55 27.61
CA ILE A 1152 -4.04 -33.48 27.17
C ILE A 1152 -4.34 -33.10 25.72
N MET A 1153 -4.53 -34.09 24.83
CA MET A 1153 -4.90 -33.86 23.43
C MET A 1153 -6.20 -33.04 23.31
N GLN A 1154 -7.22 -33.42 24.10
CA GLN A 1154 -8.51 -32.71 24.21
C GLN A 1154 -8.40 -31.27 24.76
N THR A 1155 -7.27 -30.91 25.38
CA THR A 1155 -7.04 -29.58 25.96
C THR A 1155 -6.16 -28.72 25.06
N GLN A 1156 -5.11 -29.30 24.48
CA GLN A 1156 -4.08 -28.57 23.74
C GLN A 1156 -4.31 -28.56 22.23
N PHE A 1157 -4.80 -29.66 21.63
CA PHE A 1157 -5.07 -29.66 20.19
C PHE A 1157 -6.15 -28.63 19.81
N PRO A 1158 -7.29 -28.49 20.53
CA PRO A 1158 -8.25 -27.42 20.25
C PRO A 1158 -7.72 -26.01 20.56
N LEU A 1159 -6.79 -25.86 21.49
CA LEU A 1159 -6.13 -24.56 21.74
C LEU A 1159 -5.34 -24.11 20.52
N PHE A 1160 -4.63 -25.02 19.86
CA PHE A 1160 -3.87 -24.72 18.64
C PHE A 1160 -4.79 -24.60 17.41
N TYR A 1161 -5.72 -25.55 17.24
CA TYR A 1161 -6.58 -25.65 16.07
C TYR A 1161 -7.57 -24.48 15.90
N ASN A 1162 -7.90 -23.77 16.98
CA ASN A 1162 -8.84 -22.65 16.96
C ASN A 1162 -8.17 -21.32 17.32
N HIS A 1163 -6.82 -21.24 17.26
CA HIS A 1163 -6.10 -19.98 17.48
C HIS A 1163 -6.04 -19.17 16.18
N PRO A 1164 -6.47 -17.90 16.16
CA PRO A 1164 -6.63 -17.10 14.93
C PRO A 1164 -5.31 -16.61 14.32
N SER A 1165 -4.17 -17.18 14.73
CA SER A 1165 -2.86 -16.93 14.12
C SER A 1165 -2.10 -18.23 13.86
N VAL A 1166 -2.74 -19.39 14.02
CA VAL A 1166 -2.14 -20.69 13.70
C VAL A 1166 -2.74 -21.19 12.38
N GLU A 1167 -1.89 -21.53 11.42
CA GLU A 1167 -2.30 -21.95 10.05
C GLU A 1167 -2.05 -23.44 9.78
N GLY A 1168 -1.63 -24.20 10.80
CA GLY A 1168 -1.44 -25.65 10.68
C GLY A 1168 -0.71 -26.30 11.86
N ILE A 1169 -0.91 -27.61 12.00
CA ILE A 1169 -0.30 -28.44 13.05
C ILE A 1169 0.38 -29.66 12.42
N THR A 1170 1.72 -29.71 12.42
CA THR A 1170 2.46 -30.95 12.16
C THR A 1170 2.66 -31.68 13.49
N LEU A 1171 2.26 -32.95 13.58
CA LEU A 1171 2.57 -33.81 14.73
C LEU A 1171 3.90 -34.55 14.53
N TRP A 1172 4.73 -34.66 15.57
CA TRP A 1172 6.06 -35.32 15.50
C TRP A 1172 6.01 -36.84 15.72
N GLY A 1173 5.16 -37.48 14.92
CA GLY A 1173 5.12 -38.92 14.73
C GLY A 1173 3.91 -39.58 15.38
N TYR A 1174 3.17 -40.33 14.58
CA TYR A 1174 1.94 -40.98 15.03
C TYR A 1174 2.10 -42.45 15.44
N VAL A 1175 3.24 -43.12 15.21
CA VAL A 1175 3.35 -44.57 15.45
C VAL A 1175 4.07 -44.90 16.76
N VAL A 1176 3.40 -45.62 17.66
CA VAL A 1176 3.92 -46.04 18.98
C VAL A 1176 5.24 -46.80 18.84
N GLY A 1177 6.28 -46.32 19.53
CA GLY A 1177 7.62 -46.93 19.49
C GLY A 1177 8.44 -46.60 18.23
N ARG A 1178 7.92 -45.72 17.36
CA ARG A 1178 8.63 -45.14 16.20
C ARG A 1178 8.79 -43.61 16.30
N THR A 1179 8.27 -43.01 17.35
CA THR A 1179 8.45 -41.60 17.72
C THR A 1179 9.79 -41.38 18.44
N TRP A 1180 10.35 -40.18 18.32
CA TRP A 1180 11.60 -39.79 18.99
C TRP A 1180 11.52 -39.88 20.52
N VAL A 1181 10.35 -39.52 21.09
CA VAL A 1181 10.04 -39.64 22.53
C VAL A 1181 9.11 -40.81 22.81
N ASN A 1182 9.28 -41.45 23.97
CA ASN A 1182 8.48 -42.61 24.37
C ASN A 1182 7.06 -42.20 24.82
N GLY A 1183 6.04 -42.76 24.16
CA GLY A 1183 4.65 -42.62 24.56
C GLY A 1183 3.84 -41.57 23.82
N SER A 1184 4.42 -40.85 22.84
CA SER A 1184 3.69 -39.86 22.03
C SER A 1184 2.86 -40.48 20.91
N GLY A 1185 3.34 -41.53 20.25
CA GLY A 1185 2.63 -42.15 19.13
C GLY A 1185 1.16 -42.49 19.43
N LEU A 1186 0.28 -42.20 18.47
CA LEU A 1186 -1.18 -42.26 18.55
C LEU A 1186 -1.77 -43.58 18.00
N ILE A 1187 -1.08 -44.27 17.09
CA ILE A 1187 -1.47 -45.56 16.50
C ILE A 1187 -0.41 -46.62 16.83
N GLN A 1188 -0.85 -47.85 17.12
CA GLN A 1188 0.04 -48.99 17.25
C GLN A 1188 0.59 -49.41 15.88
N GLU A 1189 1.77 -50.05 15.85
CA GLU A 1189 2.42 -50.54 14.60
C GLU A 1189 1.46 -51.38 13.73
N ASN A 1190 0.56 -52.15 14.36
CA ASN A 1190 -0.43 -53.00 13.70
C ASN A 1190 -1.68 -52.25 13.19
N GLY A 1191 -1.71 -50.91 13.22
CA GLY A 1191 -2.86 -50.09 12.81
C GLY A 1191 -3.96 -49.93 13.86
N THR A 1192 -3.76 -50.35 15.12
CA THR A 1192 -4.77 -50.13 16.18
C THR A 1192 -4.67 -48.70 16.73
N PRO A 1193 -5.71 -47.85 16.63
CA PRO A 1193 -5.68 -46.50 17.20
C PRO A 1193 -5.72 -46.54 18.74
N ARG A 1194 -4.96 -45.65 19.39
CA ARG A 1194 -5.16 -45.29 20.80
C ARG A 1194 -6.38 -44.35 20.91
N PRO A 1195 -7.00 -44.21 22.10
CA PRO A 1195 -8.14 -43.30 22.30
C PRO A 1195 -7.90 -41.85 21.84
N ALA A 1196 -6.67 -41.34 21.96
CA ALA A 1196 -6.31 -40.01 21.44
C ALA A 1196 -6.37 -39.92 19.91
N MET A 1197 -5.99 -40.96 19.16
CA MET A 1197 -6.15 -41.03 17.71
C MET A 1197 -7.63 -41.07 17.31
N THR A 1198 -8.41 -41.94 17.96
CA THR A 1198 -9.85 -42.04 17.70
C THR A 1198 -10.55 -40.71 17.99
N TRP A 1199 -10.20 -40.02 19.07
CA TRP A 1199 -10.75 -38.69 19.34
C TRP A 1199 -10.30 -37.66 18.30
N LEU A 1200 -9.02 -37.62 17.92
CA LEU A 1200 -8.49 -36.65 16.96
C LEU A 1200 -9.15 -36.77 15.59
N MET A 1201 -9.28 -37.99 15.05
CA MET A 1201 -9.94 -38.21 13.77
C MET A 1201 -11.42 -37.81 13.82
N ASN A 1202 -12.15 -38.17 14.89
CA ASN A 1202 -13.53 -37.68 15.10
C ASN A 1202 -13.61 -36.14 15.26
N TYR A 1203 -12.58 -35.48 15.81
CA TYR A 1203 -12.54 -34.01 15.93
C TYR A 1203 -12.29 -33.32 14.58
N LEU A 1204 -11.54 -33.97 13.69
CA LEU A 1204 -11.23 -33.52 12.33
C LEU A 1204 -12.24 -34.02 11.27
N ASN A 1205 -13.27 -34.77 11.68
CA ASN A 1205 -14.25 -35.45 10.82
C ASN A 1205 -13.62 -36.42 9.78
N ARG A 1206 -12.66 -37.24 10.23
CA ARG A 1206 -11.92 -38.25 9.45
C ARG A 1206 -12.20 -39.67 9.95
#